data_AF-A0A8H6LKG7-F1
#
_entry.id   AF-A0A8H6LKG7-F1
#
_cell.length_a   1.000
_cell.length_b   1.000
_cell.length_c   1.000
_cell.angle_alpha   90.00
_cell.angle_beta   90.00
_cell.angle_gamma   90.00
#
_symmetry.space_group_name_H-M   'P 1'
#
loop_
_entity.id
_entity.type
_entity.pdbx_description
1 polymer ?
#
loop_
_entity_poly.entity_id
_entity_poly.type
_entity_poly.pdbx_seq_one_letter_code
_entity_poly.pdbx_strand_id
1 'polypeptide(L)'
;MLETYRQEMMPLFPFVWIGLDESPEKLFQERPMLYMAIMVVTCQENIEVQQELAQKYREEIGRRIWTLTEKNLQLLQGILVFLAWYQTHWVLGHQLSNLMYMAMSLVTELGLDKEPSSGTGTAPGVLTEITKKQEPQPVRTSDERRCHLGVFWLNSLLRICVKDIVPMPSRPSINNSCSIFEAGLESPWDTYLVQLVRIQLVASSISATLYQDLDRNEAQISHTLFMATSHVERQVQDLGATLHQGSRLQAPLTMSFHMLQVYLYKIGIDERLHEPTDPTLLPAADPSPHALRCSYLLVSCLNAVKAVIENFLLLTSPTILSMPYTYWIQMGHCINMFSRLLVTHSTLWDPNLVTGIHDFTFLAHAYPVDHPAKFSRLIVFGDSFSDNGNGSWVVSNGTWPVDPAYYHHSFSNGPKWNDVVAKQLNLELINLATGGATTNNDFVAGGTGAESTIPVPSAADQVLSFLSWDKPQAGDIFVHWIGANDILFNTSITGGQVTSLINENVNRLYQAGAKTIILANYLNATTFPATYNSSTYNIPSVQDYVPALTKGLEQIAARYSAYAKTAVIDVQDLFNDMFSDPEAYGFDEDYVNPPTACLTGVYTSEGVPRHLCSDPEKHIFFDEYHPVKEVHTLVAKLFVESIEGFSA
;
A
#
# COMPACT_ATOMS: atom_id res chain seq x y z
N MET A 1 0.38 -23.11 -5.41
CA MET A 1 1.84 -23.11 -5.69
C MET A 1 2.13 -23.07 -7.20
N LEU A 2 2.08 -24.17 -7.97
CA LEU A 2 2.37 -24.07 -9.42
C LEU A 2 1.42 -23.12 -10.17
N GLU A 3 0.12 -23.13 -9.83
CA GLU A 3 -0.84 -22.22 -10.45
C GLU A 3 -0.58 -20.76 -10.08
N THR A 4 -0.27 -20.49 -8.81
CA THR A 4 0.19 -19.18 -8.31
C THR A 4 1.38 -18.68 -9.12
N TYR A 5 2.37 -19.55 -9.36
CA TYR A 5 3.52 -19.20 -10.19
C TYR A 5 3.10 -18.82 -11.61
N ARG A 6 2.24 -19.61 -12.26
CA ARG A 6 1.79 -19.34 -13.65
C ARG A 6 0.98 -18.05 -13.78
N GLN A 7 0.05 -17.82 -12.87
CA GLN A 7 -0.95 -16.77 -13.01
C GLN A 7 -0.45 -15.40 -12.53
N GLU A 8 0.40 -15.39 -11.50
CA GLU A 8 0.78 -14.17 -10.78
C GLU A 8 2.28 -13.84 -10.88
N MET A 9 3.16 -14.84 -10.81
CA MET A 9 4.61 -14.62 -10.70
C MET A 9 5.32 -14.61 -12.07
N MET A 10 5.08 -15.64 -12.89
CA MET A 10 5.63 -15.80 -14.24
C MET A 10 5.33 -14.60 -15.17
N PRO A 11 4.15 -13.95 -15.13
CA PRO A 11 3.90 -12.75 -15.95
C PRO A 11 4.83 -11.57 -15.61
N LEU A 12 5.25 -11.46 -14.34
CA LEU A 12 6.17 -10.41 -13.86
C LEU A 12 7.64 -10.76 -14.14
N PHE A 13 7.94 -12.04 -14.40
CA PHE A 13 9.27 -12.54 -14.79
C PHE A 13 9.15 -13.58 -15.91
N PRO A 14 8.88 -13.16 -17.16
CA PRO A 14 8.48 -14.06 -18.25
C PRO A 14 9.64 -14.86 -18.88
N PHE A 15 10.80 -14.91 -18.23
CA PHE A 15 12.02 -15.54 -18.76
C PHE A 15 12.11 -17.05 -18.49
N VAL A 16 11.21 -17.58 -17.65
CA VAL A 16 11.07 -19.00 -17.38
C VAL A 16 9.60 -19.35 -17.55
N TRP A 17 9.29 -19.92 -18.72
CA TRP A 17 7.92 -20.26 -19.10
C TRP A 17 7.58 -21.69 -18.68
N ILE A 18 6.36 -21.87 -18.16
CA ILE A 18 5.79 -23.19 -17.87
C ILE A 18 4.46 -23.28 -18.60
N GLY A 19 4.33 -24.24 -19.52
CA GLY A 19 3.11 -24.47 -20.30
C GLY A 19 1.93 -24.84 -19.40
N LEU A 20 0.69 -24.53 -19.83
CA LEU A 20 -0.53 -24.90 -19.11
C LEU A 20 -0.75 -26.41 -19.06
N ASP A 21 -0.18 -27.14 -20.03
CA ASP A 21 -0.24 -28.59 -20.22
C ASP A 21 0.78 -29.36 -19.35
N GLU A 22 1.71 -28.67 -18.71
CA GLU A 22 2.72 -29.34 -17.87
C GLU A 22 2.18 -29.67 -16.47
N SER A 23 2.18 -30.94 -16.08
CA SER A 23 1.73 -31.31 -14.72
C SER A 23 2.84 -31.09 -13.67
N PRO A 24 2.49 -30.87 -12.39
CA PRO A 24 3.47 -30.81 -11.31
C PRO A 24 4.39 -32.05 -11.24
N GLU A 25 3.85 -33.24 -11.50
CA GLU A 25 4.59 -34.51 -11.48
C GLU A 25 5.60 -34.57 -12.63
N LYS A 26 5.19 -34.16 -13.84
CA LYS A 26 6.08 -34.08 -14.99
C LYS A 26 7.21 -33.08 -14.72
N LEU A 27 6.87 -31.90 -14.17
CA LEU A 27 7.85 -30.87 -13.85
C LEU A 27 8.85 -31.35 -12.78
N PHE A 28 8.37 -32.05 -11.75
CA PHE A 28 9.22 -32.64 -10.72
C PHE A 28 10.18 -33.71 -11.27
N GLN A 29 9.71 -34.55 -12.19
CA GLN A 29 10.52 -35.62 -12.80
C GLN A 29 11.55 -35.09 -13.81
N GLU A 30 11.14 -34.16 -14.67
CA GLU A 30 11.97 -33.69 -15.79
C GLU A 30 12.87 -32.50 -15.39
N ARG A 31 12.39 -31.62 -14.51
CA ARG A 31 13.06 -30.36 -14.14
C ARG A 31 13.03 -30.13 -12.61
N PRO A 32 13.63 -31.04 -11.81
CA PRO A 32 13.50 -31.05 -10.35
C PRO A 32 14.02 -29.76 -9.68
N MET A 33 15.06 -29.12 -10.22
CA MET A 33 15.58 -27.87 -9.63
C MET A 33 14.65 -26.71 -9.92
N LEU A 34 14.11 -26.62 -11.14
CA LEU A 34 13.09 -25.61 -11.44
C LEU A 34 11.84 -25.80 -10.58
N TYR A 35 11.38 -27.05 -10.43
CA TYR A 35 10.27 -27.37 -9.55
C TYR A 35 10.53 -26.87 -8.12
N MET A 36 11.68 -27.22 -7.55
CA MET A 36 12.03 -26.82 -6.19
C MET A 36 12.14 -25.30 -6.03
N ALA A 37 12.69 -24.59 -7.02
CA ALA A 37 12.72 -23.12 -7.02
C ALA A 37 11.30 -22.53 -7.00
N ILE A 38 10.38 -23.05 -7.81
CA ILE A 38 8.97 -22.63 -7.83
C ILE A 38 8.31 -22.89 -6.47
N MET A 39 8.57 -24.03 -5.85
CA MET A 39 8.05 -24.34 -4.52
C MET A 39 8.54 -23.36 -3.46
N VAL A 40 9.83 -22.99 -3.48
CA VAL A 40 10.38 -21.99 -2.57
C VAL A 40 9.67 -20.64 -2.73
N VAL A 41 9.63 -20.11 -3.97
CA VAL A 41 9.17 -18.73 -4.19
C VAL A 41 7.65 -18.59 -4.01
N THR A 42 6.88 -19.66 -4.20
CA THR A 42 5.42 -19.68 -4.03
C THR A 42 4.97 -20.04 -2.61
N CYS A 43 5.86 -20.52 -1.73
CA CYS A 43 5.54 -20.81 -0.33
C CYS A 43 5.53 -19.51 0.50
N GLN A 44 4.60 -18.60 0.20
CA GLN A 44 4.56 -17.27 0.83
C GLN A 44 3.81 -17.24 2.17
N GLU A 45 2.96 -18.23 2.44
CA GLU A 45 2.11 -18.28 3.63
C GLU A 45 2.83 -18.79 4.89
N ASN A 46 3.97 -19.48 4.73
CA ASN A 46 4.73 -20.05 5.84
C ASN A 46 6.22 -19.75 5.69
N ILE A 47 6.67 -18.71 6.42
CA ILE A 47 8.04 -18.21 6.37
C ILE A 47 9.07 -19.26 6.82
N GLU A 48 8.75 -20.06 7.84
CA GLU A 48 9.67 -21.08 8.37
C GLU A 48 9.91 -22.18 7.32
N VAL A 49 8.85 -22.68 6.70
CA VAL A 49 8.93 -23.68 5.64
C VAL A 49 9.62 -23.11 4.40
N GLN A 50 9.34 -21.86 4.04
CA GLN A 50 9.99 -21.19 2.91
C GLN A 50 11.51 -21.12 3.12
N GLN A 51 11.96 -20.77 4.33
CA GLN A 51 13.38 -20.69 4.67
C GLN A 51 14.05 -22.07 4.63
N GLU A 52 13.39 -23.10 5.16
CA GLU A 52 13.92 -24.47 5.11
C GLU A 52 14.06 -24.98 3.66
N LEU A 53 13.05 -24.75 2.82
CA LEU A 53 13.09 -25.10 1.40
C LEU A 53 14.20 -24.32 0.67
N ALA A 54 14.35 -23.03 0.96
CA ALA A 54 15.39 -22.20 0.36
C ALA A 54 16.81 -22.66 0.75
N GLN A 55 17.00 -23.10 2.00
CA GLN A 55 18.26 -23.68 2.44
C GLN A 55 18.57 -24.98 1.68
N LYS A 56 17.62 -25.92 1.64
CA LYS A 56 17.75 -27.17 0.89
C LYS A 56 18.04 -26.92 -0.59
N TYR A 57 17.43 -25.89 -1.18
CA TYR A 57 17.66 -25.51 -2.57
C TYR A 57 19.11 -25.05 -2.82
N ARG A 58 19.68 -24.23 -1.92
CA ARG A 58 21.09 -23.80 -2.00
C ARG A 58 22.06 -24.97 -1.86
N GLU A 59 21.79 -25.89 -0.94
CA GLU A 59 22.59 -27.10 -0.74
C GLU A 59 22.60 -27.96 -2.02
N GLU A 60 21.43 -28.16 -2.63
CA GLU A 60 21.28 -28.97 -3.83
C GLU A 60 21.89 -28.31 -5.08
N ILE A 61 21.78 -26.99 -5.24
CA ILE A 61 22.53 -26.24 -6.27
C ILE A 61 24.02 -26.49 -6.11
N GLY A 62 24.55 -26.31 -4.89
CA GLY A 62 25.97 -26.48 -4.60
C GLY A 62 26.45 -27.89 -4.94
N ARG A 63 25.69 -28.91 -4.53
CA ARG A 63 25.97 -30.31 -4.83
C ARG A 63 25.94 -30.60 -6.32
N ARG A 64 24.92 -30.16 -7.06
CA ARG A 64 24.78 -30.44 -8.49
C ARG A 64 25.86 -29.77 -9.34
N ILE A 65 26.18 -28.51 -9.04
CA ILE A 65 27.15 -27.75 -9.85
C ILE A 65 28.59 -28.13 -9.48
N TRP A 66 28.94 -28.18 -8.20
CA TRP A 66 30.33 -28.37 -7.79
C TRP A 66 30.71 -29.83 -7.61
N THR A 67 29.80 -30.66 -7.10
CA THR A 67 30.09 -32.09 -6.86
C THR A 67 29.75 -32.94 -8.07
N LEU A 68 28.57 -32.75 -8.66
CA LEU A 68 28.12 -33.55 -9.81
C LEU A 68 28.49 -32.95 -11.17
N THR A 69 28.97 -31.71 -11.21
CA THR A 69 29.33 -31.00 -12.45
C THR A 69 28.19 -30.90 -13.48
N GLU A 70 26.94 -30.90 -13.01
CA GLU A 70 25.76 -30.78 -13.86
C GLU A 70 25.68 -29.41 -14.53
N LYS A 71 25.44 -29.41 -15.85
CA LYS A 71 25.28 -28.21 -16.68
C LYS A 71 24.12 -28.46 -17.65
N ASN A 72 22.95 -27.94 -17.33
CA ASN A 72 21.74 -28.15 -18.12
C ASN A 72 20.78 -26.95 -17.97
N LEU A 73 19.78 -26.90 -18.85
CA LEU A 73 18.83 -25.79 -18.90
C LEU A 73 17.95 -25.70 -17.65
N GLN A 74 17.55 -26.83 -17.04
CA GLN A 74 16.68 -26.80 -15.85
C GLN A 74 17.38 -26.23 -14.61
N LEU A 75 18.69 -26.43 -14.47
CA LEU A 75 19.49 -25.73 -13.48
C LEU A 75 19.49 -24.22 -13.69
N LEU A 76 19.68 -23.77 -14.94
CA LEU A 76 19.65 -22.35 -15.26
C LEU A 76 18.25 -21.74 -15.00
N GLN A 77 17.18 -22.42 -15.43
CA GLN A 77 15.79 -22.01 -15.16
C GLN A 77 15.53 -21.88 -13.65
N GLY A 78 15.92 -22.88 -12.86
CA GLY A 78 15.77 -22.85 -11.40
C GLY A 78 16.55 -21.69 -10.77
N ILE A 79 17.81 -21.48 -11.16
CA ILE A 79 18.63 -20.38 -10.64
C ILE A 79 18.02 -19.01 -11.01
N LEU A 80 17.48 -18.87 -12.22
CA LEU A 80 16.79 -17.65 -12.65
C LEU A 80 15.56 -17.35 -11.79
N VAL A 81 14.70 -18.34 -11.53
CA VAL A 81 13.53 -18.17 -10.64
C VAL A 81 13.97 -17.82 -9.22
N PHE A 82 14.97 -18.52 -8.68
CA PHE A 82 15.47 -18.25 -7.34
C PHE A 82 16.09 -16.84 -7.23
N LEU A 83 16.86 -16.40 -8.23
CA LEU A 83 17.39 -15.04 -8.33
C LEU A 83 16.28 -13.98 -8.45
N ALA A 84 15.24 -14.26 -9.24
CA ALA A 84 14.15 -13.33 -9.45
C ALA A 84 13.41 -13.00 -8.15
N TRP A 85 13.24 -13.96 -7.24
CA TRP A 85 12.62 -13.75 -5.91
C TRP A 85 13.62 -13.82 -4.76
N TYR A 86 14.79 -13.21 -4.94
CA TYR A 86 15.89 -13.22 -3.98
C TYR A 86 15.50 -12.76 -2.56
N GLN A 87 14.50 -11.88 -2.41
CA GLN A 87 14.02 -11.40 -1.11
C GLN A 87 13.52 -12.52 -0.20
N THR A 88 13.02 -13.63 -0.76
CA THR A 88 12.46 -14.75 0.00
C THR A 88 13.51 -15.49 0.84
N HIS A 89 14.79 -15.35 0.49
CA HIS A 89 15.87 -16.13 1.09
C HIS A 89 17.11 -15.28 1.42
N TRP A 90 16.98 -13.96 1.48
CA TRP A 90 18.06 -13.05 1.85
C TRP A 90 18.58 -13.28 3.29
N VAL A 91 17.71 -13.77 4.18
CA VAL A 91 17.99 -14.07 5.59
C VAL A 91 19.02 -15.18 5.77
N LEU A 92 19.16 -16.06 4.77
CA LEU A 92 20.15 -17.13 4.75
C LEU A 92 21.58 -16.62 4.40
N GLY A 93 21.78 -15.31 4.36
CA GLY A 93 23.04 -14.67 4.00
C GLY A 93 23.13 -14.24 2.54
N HIS A 94 23.96 -13.22 2.28
CA HIS A 94 24.12 -12.56 0.99
C HIS A 94 24.84 -13.45 -0.03
N GLN A 95 24.14 -13.85 -1.09
CA GLN A 95 24.64 -14.72 -2.17
C GLN A 95 24.27 -14.22 -3.58
N LEU A 96 23.70 -13.01 -3.70
CA LEU A 96 23.17 -12.47 -4.97
C LEU A 96 24.21 -12.51 -6.10
N SER A 97 25.41 -11.97 -5.88
CA SER A 97 26.47 -11.94 -6.91
C SER A 97 26.92 -13.34 -7.29
N ASN A 98 27.08 -14.25 -6.32
CA ASN A 98 27.51 -15.63 -6.58
C ASN A 98 26.48 -16.38 -7.44
N LEU A 99 25.19 -16.24 -7.14
CA LEU A 99 24.11 -16.83 -7.93
C LEU A 99 24.05 -16.22 -9.33
N MET A 100 24.24 -14.90 -9.46
CA MET A 100 24.28 -14.22 -10.76
C MET A 100 25.46 -14.71 -11.61
N TYR A 101 26.66 -14.82 -11.05
CA TYR A 101 27.83 -15.33 -11.77
C TYR A 101 27.70 -16.80 -12.14
N MET A 102 27.03 -17.59 -11.32
CA MET A 102 26.70 -18.98 -11.64
C MET A 102 25.75 -19.07 -12.83
N ALA A 103 24.72 -18.24 -12.89
CA ALA A 103 23.81 -18.18 -14.04
C ALA A 103 24.54 -17.71 -15.32
N MET A 104 25.41 -16.70 -15.23
CA MET A 104 26.25 -16.25 -16.35
C MET A 104 27.20 -17.36 -16.82
N SER A 105 27.83 -18.09 -15.88
CA SER A 105 28.70 -19.22 -16.20
C SER A 105 27.93 -20.32 -16.93
N LEU A 106 26.72 -20.67 -16.47
CA LEU A 106 25.86 -21.65 -17.14
C LEU A 106 25.47 -21.22 -18.56
N VAL A 107 25.20 -19.93 -18.81
CA VAL A 107 24.94 -19.41 -20.16
C VAL A 107 26.13 -19.68 -21.09
N THR A 108 27.35 -19.40 -20.64
CA THR A 108 28.57 -19.64 -21.44
C THR A 108 28.85 -21.12 -21.65
N GLU A 109 28.70 -21.95 -20.61
CA GLU A 109 28.91 -23.39 -20.65
C GLU A 109 27.91 -24.10 -21.57
N LEU A 110 26.64 -23.67 -21.55
CA LEU A 110 25.60 -24.14 -22.48
C LEU A 110 25.74 -23.53 -23.88
N GLY A 111 26.64 -22.56 -24.08
CA GLY A 111 26.87 -21.90 -25.36
C GLY A 111 25.68 -21.05 -25.82
N LEU A 112 24.86 -20.55 -24.89
CA LEU A 112 23.68 -19.73 -25.19
C LEU A 112 24.06 -18.31 -25.67
N ASP A 113 25.29 -17.88 -25.41
CA ASP A 113 25.85 -16.59 -25.82
C ASP A 113 26.62 -16.63 -27.16
N LYS A 114 26.82 -17.82 -27.74
CA LYS A 114 27.59 -18.00 -28.99
C LYS A 114 26.77 -17.58 -30.22
N GLU A 115 27.42 -17.09 -31.27
CA GLU A 115 26.73 -16.95 -32.56
C GLU A 115 26.86 -18.26 -33.35
N PRO A 116 25.89 -18.60 -34.23
CA PRO A 116 26.12 -19.61 -35.27
C PRO A 116 27.29 -19.11 -36.12
N SER A 117 28.46 -19.76 -35.98
CA SER A 117 29.71 -19.29 -36.56
C SER A 117 29.61 -19.15 -38.08
N SER A 118 29.79 -17.94 -38.62
CA SER A 118 30.42 -17.78 -39.93
C SER A 118 31.92 -17.99 -39.72
N GLY A 119 32.40 -19.17 -40.10
CA GLY A 119 33.76 -19.62 -39.82
C GLY A 119 34.81 -18.62 -40.31
N THR A 120 35.49 -17.95 -39.38
CA THR A 120 36.76 -17.28 -39.65
C THR A 120 37.76 -17.72 -38.59
N GLY A 121 38.70 -18.57 -39.01
CA GLY A 121 39.62 -19.36 -38.17
C GLY A 121 40.79 -18.58 -37.56
N THR A 122 40.55 -17.36 -37.06
CA THR A 122 41.59 -16.53 -36.42
C THR A 122 41.30 -16.21 -34.95
N ALA A 123 40.23 -16.78 -34.36
CA ALA A 123 39.89 -16.54 -32.96
C ALA A 123 40.81 -17.32 -31.98
N PRO A 124 41.16 -16.75 -30.80
CA PRO A 124 41.90 -17.48 -29.76
C PRO A 124 41.02 -18.62 -29.22
N GLY A 125 41.33 -19.87 -29.61
CA GLY A 125 40.50 -21.06 -29.31
C GLY A 125 40.63 -22.21 -30.31
N VAL A 126 41.38 -22.02 -31.41
CA VAL A 126 41.59 -22.99 -32.51
C VAL A 126 42.02 -24.40 -32.03
N LEU A 127 42.74 -24.51 -30.91
CA LEU A 127 43.16 -25.81 -30.35
C LEU A 127 41.98 -26.73 -29.97
N THR A 128 40.81 -26.17 -29.63
CA THR A 128 39.59 -26.93 -29.32
C THR A 128 38.73 -27.26 -30.54
N GLU A 129 38.92 -26.56 -31.67
CA GLU A 129 38.11 -26.73 -32.88
C GLU A 129 38.64 -27.81 -33.82
N ILE A 130 39.95 -28.15 -33.75
CA ILE A 130 40.58 -29.18 -34.60
C ILE A 130 39.94 -30.57 -34.43
N THR A 131 39.25 -30.83 -33.31
CA THR A 131 38.64 -32.12 -32.96
C THR A 131 37.13 -32.22 -33.16
N LYS A 132 36.41 -31.13 -33.48
CA LYS A 132 34.94 -31.17 -33.59
C LYS A 132 34.50 -31.29 -35.06
N LYS A 133 33.85 -32.41 -35.40
CA LYS A 133 33.07 -32.53 -36.65
C LYS A 133 32.05 -31.39 -36.69
N GLN A 134 31.98 -30.67 -37.81
CA GLN A 134 30.94 -29.67 -38.08
C GLN A 134 29.59 -30.40 -38.23
N GLU A 135 28.93 -30.64 -37.10
CA GLU A 135 27.49 -30.90 -37.10
C GLU A 135 26.76 -29.57 -37.27
N PRO A 136 25.62 -29.53 -38.00
CA PRO A 136 24.81 -28.34 -38.11
C PRO A 136 24.42 -27.89 -36.69
N GLN A 137 24.75 -26.64 -36.34
CA GLN A 137 24.44 -26.15 -35.00
C GLN A 137 22.93 -26.23 -34.75
N PRO A 138 22.49 -26.89 -33.67
CA PRO A 138 21.07 -26.99 -33.37
C PRO A 138 20.48 -25.59 -33.21
N VAL A 139 19.31 -25.37 -33.82
CA VAL A 139 18.56 -24.12 -33.66
C VAL A 139 18.14 -24.02 -32.19
N ARG A 140 18.57 -22.95 -31.51
CA ARG A 140 18.19 -22.73 -30.10
C ARG A 140 16.69 -22.76 -29.93
N THR A 141 16.27 -23.46 -28.89
CA THR A 141 14.89 -23.55 -28.41
C THR A 141 14.44 -22.21 -27.82
N SER A 142 13.13 -22.01 -27.72
CA SER A 142 12.55 -20.80 -27.14
C SER A 142 12.87 -20.66 -25.65
N ASP A 143 12.94 -21.78 -24.90
CA ASP A 143 13.35 -21.76 -23.49
C ASP A 143 14.81 -21.34 -23.30
N GLU A 144 15.72 -21.80 -24.16
CA GLU A 144 17.11 -21.36 -24.17
C GLU A 144 17.22 -19.85 -24.43
N ARG A 145 16.40 -19.32 -25.35
CA ARG A 145 16.33 -17.89 -25.64
C ARG A 145 15.81 -17.10 -24.46
N ARG A 146 14.67 -17.52 -23.87
CA ARG A 146 14.09 -16.85 -22.69
C ARG A 146 15.07 -16.84 -21.51
N CYS A 147 15.77 -17.95 -21.26
CA CYS A 147 16.78 -18.01 -20.21
C CYS A 147 17.96 -17.08 -20.48
N HIS A 148 18.51 -17.08 -21.70
CA HIS A 148 19.61 -16.20 -22.07
C HIS A 148 19.23 -14.71 -21.92
N LEU A 149 18.03 -14.34 -22.40
CA LEU A 149 17.48 -13.00 -22.24
C LEU A 149 17.24 -12.64 -20.76
N GLY A 150 16.78 -13.59 -19.94
CA GLY A 150 16.56 -13.40 -18.51
C GLY A 150 17.83 -13.16 -17.72
N VAL A 151 18.91 -13.90 -18.02
CA VAL A 151 20.23 -13.67 -17.41
C VAL A 151 20.75 -12.29 -17.77
N PHE A 152 20.66 -11.90 -19.05
CA PHE A 152 21.07 -10.56 -19.49
C PHE A 152 20.24 -9.46 -18.80
N TRP A 153 18.92 -9.60 -18.77
CA TRP A 153 18.02 -8.63 -18.16
C TRP A 153 18.29 -8.45 -16.66
N LEU A 154 18.39 -9.55 -15.90
CA LEU A 154 18.71 -9.53 -14.47
C LEU A 154 20.07 -8.87 -14.22
N ASN A 155 21.11 -9.28 -14.96
CA ASN A 155 22.45 -8.72 -14.79
C ASN A 155 22.49 -7.21 -15.05
N SER A 156 21.89 -6.76 -16.16
CA SER A 156 21.83 -5.34 -16.53
C SER A 156 21.06 -4.53 -15.48
N LEU A 157 19.90 -5.00 -15.05
CA LEU A 157 19.07 -4.30 -14.06
C LEU A 157 19.76 -4.22 -12.69
N LEU A 158 20.35 -5.32 -12.23
CA LEU A 158 21.08 -5.30 -10.97
C LEU A 158 22.27 -4.34 -11.03
N ARG A 159 22.97 -4.24 -12.17
CA ARG A 159 24.06 -3.28 -12.36
C ARG A 159 23.63 -1.81 -12.34
N ILE A 160 22.40 -1.51 -12.79
CA ILE A 160 21.83 -0.17 -12.66
C ILE A 160 21.69 0.23 -11.18
N CYS A 161 21.26 -0.73 -10.34
CA CYS A 161 20.85 -0.49 -8.96
C CYS A 161 21.96 -0.73 -7.92
N VAL A 162 22.86 -1.67 -8.19
CA VAL A 162 23.90 -2.19 -7.27
C VAL A 162 25.28 -1.98 -7.89
N LYS A 163 26.19 -1.36 -7.13
CA LYS A 163 27.59 -1.21 -7.54
C LYS A 163 28.27 -2.59 -7.53
N ASP A 164 29.20 -2.83 -8.45
CA ASP A 164 30.13 -3.99 -8.49
C ASP A 164 29.68 -5.29 -9.19
N ILE A 165 28.55 -5.32 -9.91
CA ILE A 165 28.21 -6.46 -10.77
C ILE A 165 28.91 -6.32 -12.14
N VAL A 166 29.63 -7.38 -12.54
CA VAL A 166 30.32 -7.43 -13.84
C VAL A 166 29.27 -7.43 -14.96
N PRO A 167 29.36 -6.51 -15.94
CA PRO A 167 28.40 -6.44 -17.02
C PRO A 167 28.49 -7.65 -17.94
N MET A 168 27.34 -8.25 -18.23
CA MET A 168 27.19 -9.17 -19.34
C MET A 168 27.16 -8.36 -20.65
N PRO A 169 27.99 -8.68 -21.66
CA PRO A 169 28.05 -7.92 -22.90
C PRO A 169 26.75 -8.06 -23.70
N SER A 170 26.28 -6.94 -24.25
CA SER A 170 25.18 -6.92 -25.22
C SER A 170 25.64 -7.54 -26.55
N ARG A 171 25.35 -8.84 -26.74
CA ARG A 171 25.72 -9.60 -27.95
C ARG A 171 24.61 -9.54 -29.01
N PRO A 172 24.95 -9.70 -30.30
CA PRO A 172 23.95 -9.77 -31.38
C PRO A 172 22.86 -10.83 -31.15
N SER A 173 23.18 -11.95 -30.51
CA SER A 173 22.27 -13.03 -30.12
C SER A 173 21.10 -12.58 -29.24
N ILE A 174 21.26 -11.52 -28.43
CA ILE A 174 20.17 -10.94 -27.64
C ILE A 174 19.16 -10.27 -28.58
N ASN A 175 19.63 -9.40 -29.48
CA ASN A 175 18.78 -8.74 -30.47
C ASN A 175 18.10 -9.73 -31.41
N ASN A 176 18.83 -10.76 -31.87
CA ASN A 176 18.28 -11.81 -32.71
C ASN A 176 17.15 -12.57 -31.99
N SER A 177 17.35 -12.91 -30.70
CA SER A 177 16.32 -13.58 -29.91
C SER A 177 15.08 -12.70 -29.70
N CYS A 178 15.24 -11.39 -29.48
CA CYS A 178 14.11 -10.46 -29.44
C CYS A 178 13.34 -10.43 -30.76
N SER A 179 14.04 -10.34 -31.90
CA SER A 179 13.39 -10.32 -33.22
C SER A 179 12.66 -11.61 -33.57
N ILE A 180 13.13 -12.76 -33.08
CA ILE A 180 12.41 -14.04 -33.21
C ILE A 180 11.09 -13.99 -32.44
N PHE A 181 11.07 -13.51 -31.19
CA PHE A 181 9.84 -13.40 -30.39
C PHE A 181 8.88 -12.32 -30.93
N GLU A 182 9.39 -11.23 -31.50
CA GLU A 182 8.57 -10.23 -32.20
C GLU A 182 7.89 -10.83 -33.46
N ALA A 183 8.55 -11.78 -34.13
CA ALA A 183 8.03 -12.42 -35.35
C ALA A 183 7.11 -13.63 -35.09
N GLY A 184 7.19 -14.25 -33.92
CA GLY A 184 6.41 -15.43 -33.54
C GLY A 184 6.19 -15.49 -32.04
N LEU A 185 4.95 -15.23 -31.62
CA LEU A 185 4.54 -15.28 -30.21
C LEU A 185 4.17 -16.72 -29.83
N GLU A 186 4.97 -17.33 -28.96
CA GLU A 186 4.66 -18.63 -28.37
C GLU A 186 4.00 -18.50 -26.99
N SER A 187 4.33 -17.42 -26.28
CA SER A 187 3.74 -17.06 -24.98
C SER A 187 2.99 -15.73 -25.07
N PRO A 188 1.88 -15.56 -24.33
CA PRO A 188 1.20 -14.27 -24.19
C PRO A 188 2.10 -13.15 -23.64
N TRP A 189 3.21 -13.50 -22.98
CA TRP A 189 4.12 -12.54 -22.35
C TRP A 189 5.38 -12.24 -23.17
N ASP A 190 5.55 -12.83 -24.35
CA ASP A 190 6.76 -12.62 -25.18
C ASP A 190 6.93 -11.14 -25.59
N THR A 191 5.83 -10.46 -25.93
CA THR A 191 5.84 -9.01 -26.22
C THR A 191 6.30 -8.18 -25.01
N TYR A 192 5.91 -8.58 -23.79
CA TYR A 192 6.32 -7.91 -22.57
C TYR A 192 7.80 -8.17 -22.25
N LEU A 193 8.23 -9.44 -22.38
CA LEU A 193 9.62 -9.86 -22.23
C LEU A 193 10.55 -9.05 -23.14
N VAL A 194 10.19 -8.93 -24.42
CA VAL A 194 11.01 -8.19 -25.40
C VAL A 194 11.16 -6.73 -24.99
N GLN A 195 10.08 -6.07 -24.58
CA GLN A 195 10.14 -4.67 -24.13
C GLN A 195 11.04 -4.49 -22.91
N LEU A 196 10.98 -5.40 -21.93
CA LEU A 196 11.90 -5.41 -20.78
C LEU A 196 13.37 -5.51 -21.22
N VAL A 197 13.68 -6.37 -22.18
CA VAL A 197 15.04 -6.53 -22.72
C VAL A 197 15.49 -5.28 -23.48
N ARG A 198 14.61 -4.67 -24.30
CA ARG A 198 14.92 -3.45 -25.06
C ARG A 198 15.30 -2.29 -24.14
N ILE A 199 14.61 -2.13 -23.00
CA ILE A 199 14.98 -1.18 -21.94
C ILE A 199 16.42 -1.42 -21.46
N GLN A 200 16.79 -2.67 -21.18
CA GLN A 200 18.12 -3.02 -20.69
C GLN A 200 19.23 -2.92 -21.75
N LEU A 201 18.90 -3.08 -23.04
CA LEU A 201 19.82 -2.81 -24.14
C LEU A 201 20.21 -1.33 -24.21
N VAL A 202 19.23 -0.42 -24.04
CA VAL A 202 19.51 1.03 -23.96
C VAL A 202 20.28 1.36 -22.69
N ALA A 203 19.99 0.72 -21.56
CA ALA A 203 20.79 0.88 -20.33
C ALA A 203 22.27 0.50 -20.54
N SER A 204 22.51 -0.56 -21.30
CA SER A 204 23.87 -0.98 -21.69
C SER A 204 24.56 0.08 -22.53
N SER A 205 23.85 0.73 -23.47
CA SER A 205 24.39 1.86 -24.24
C SER A 205 24.72 3.05 -23.35
N ILE A 206 23.81 3.45 -22.44
CA ILE A 206 24.05 4.53 -21.47
C ILE A 206 25.31 4.23 -20.66
N SER A 207 25.46 2.99 -20.19
CA SER A 207 26.63 2.60 -19.44
C SER A 207 27.94 2.72 -20.22
N ALA A 208 27.96 2.27 -21.48
CA ALA A 208 29.14 2.33 -22.32
C ALA A 208 29.50 3.78 -22.70
N THR A 209 28.49 4.63 -22.89
CA THR A 209 28.67 6.02 -23.33
C THR A 209 28.98 6.99 -22.19
N LEU A 210 28.35 6.82 -21.02
CA LEU A 210 28.49 7.78 -19.90
C LEU A 210 29.40 7.25 -18.80
N TYR A 211 29.18 6.02 -18.32
CA TYR A 211 29.79 5.57 -17.06
C TYR A 211 31.13 4.85 -17.23
N GLN A 212 31.36 4.17 -18.36
CA GLN A 212 32.59 3.41 -18.60
C GLN A 212 33.86 4.28 -18.65
N ASP A 213 33.75 5.52 -19.14
CA ASP A 213 34.87 6.48 -19.20
C ASP A 213 35.02 7.30 -17.91
N LEU A 214 33.94 7.53 -17.17
CA LEU A 214 33.96 8.23 -15.87
C LEU A 214 34.67 7.42 -14.78
N ASP A 215 34.59 6.09 -14.83
CA ASP A 215 35.31 5.20 -13.91
C ASP A 215 36.82 5.12 -14.21
N ARG A 216 37.26 5.59 -15.39
CA ARG A 216 38.65 5.51 -15.86
C ARG A 216 39.42 6.84 -15.78
N ASN A 217 38.73 7.98 -15.86
CA ASN A 217 39.35 9.29 -15.90
C ASN A 217 38.93 10.15 -14.68
N GLU A 218 39.93 10.55 -13.88
CA GLU A 218 39.79 11.59 -12.83
C GLU A 218 39.67 13.02 -13.41
N ALA A 219 39.70 13.18 -14.73
CA ALA A 219 39.75 14.47 -15.38
C ALA A 219 38.39 15.18 -15.44
N GLN A 220 38.44 16.51 -15.34
CA GLN A 220 37.31 17.44 -15.44
C GLN A 220 36.24 17.03 -16.46
N ILE A 221 34.99 17.06 -16.01
CA ILE A 221 33.84 16.77 -16.86
C ILE A 221 33.69 17.86 -17.94
N SER A 222 33.76 17.47 -19.20
CA SER A 222 33.78 18.35 -20.39
C SER A 222 32.39 18.49 -21.04
N HIS A 223 32.21 19.53 -21.88
CA HIS A 223 31.05 19.67 -22.79
C HIS A 223 30.76 18.42 -23.64
N THR A 224 31.76 17.58 -23.89
CA THR A 224 31.61 16.28 -24.55
C THR A 224 30.66 15.35 -23.79
N LEU A 225 30.63 15.41 -22.45
CA LEU A 225 29.68 14.64 -21.65
C LEU A 225 28.25 15.05 -21.98
N PHE A 226 27.94 16.35 -22.05
CA PHE A 226 26.58 16.80 -22.37
C PHE A 226 26.14 16.41 -23.77
N MET A 227 27.06 16.39 -24.75
CA MET A 227 26.76 15.86 -26.08
C MET A 227 26.46 14.35 -26.03
N ALA A 228 27.25 13.59 -25.26
CA ALA A 228 27.04 12.17 -25.04
C ALA A 228 25.68 11.91 -24.34
N THR A 229 25.33 12.71 -23.33
CA THR A 229 24.02 12.67 -22.66
C THR A 229 22.88 12.95 -23.64
N SER A 230 22.98 13.98 -24.47
CA SER A 230 21.96 14.29 -25.49
C SER A 230 21.79 13.17 -26.52
N HIS A 231 22.86 12.46 -26.87
CA HIS A 231 22.80 11.31 -27.77
C HIS A 231 21.98 10.16 -27.15
N VAL A 232 22.25 9.80 -25.90
CA VAL A 232 21.52 8.72 -25.23
C VAL A 232 20.11 9.13 -24.80
N GLU A 233 19.85 10.41 -24.50
CA GLU A 233 18.51 10.96 -24.29
C GLU A 233 17.61 10.68 -25.49
N ARG A 234 18.13 10.87 -26.71
CA ARG A 234 17.40 10.56 -27.94
C ARG A 234 17.05 9.07 -28.04
N GLN A 235 17.98 8.18 -27.71
CA GLN A 235 17.71 6.74 -27.69
C GLN A 235 16.61 6.37 -26.68
N VAL A 236 16.61 6.99 -25.49
CA VAL A 236 15.56 6.77 -24.48
C VAL A 236 14.20 7.28 -24.97
N GLN A 237 14.17 8.44 -25.64
CA GLN A 237 12.94 9.01 -26.23
C GLN A 237 12.39 8.11 -27.35
N ASP A 238 13.26 7.68 -28.27
CA ASP A 238 12.89 6.79 -29.37
C ASP A 238 12.35 5.46 -28.84
N LEU A 239 12.98 4.88 -27.81
CA LEU A 239 12.49 3.67 -27.14
C LEU A 239 11.12 3.91 -26.51
N GLY A 240 10.93 5.01 -25.78
CA GLY A 240 9.66 5.34 -25.13
C GLY A 240 8.48 5.40 -26.10
N ALA A 241 8.71 5.85 -27.33
CA ALA A 241 7.70 5.87 -28.39
C ALA A 241 7.27 4.48 -28.88
N THR A 242 8.07 3.44 -28.63
CA THR A 242 7.79 2.06 -29.04
C THR A 242 7.11 1.20 -27.96
N LEU A 243 7.05 1.68 -26.72
CA LEU A 243 6.45 0.92 -25.61
C LEU A 243 4.92 0.95 -25.73
N HIS A 244 4.30 -0.23 -25.77
CA HIS A 244 2.86 -0.37 -25.94
C HIS A 244 2.09 -0.15 -24.63
N GLN A 245 0.93 0.50 -24.72
CA GLN A 245 0.04 0.80 -23.58
C GLN A 245 -1.20 -0.09 -23.63
N GLY A 246 -1.54 -0.80 -22.53
CA GLY A 246 -2.86 -1.44 -22.38
C GLY A 246 -2.92 -2.86 -21.80
N SER A 247 -2.08 -3.23 -20.86
CA SER A 247 -2.17 -4.54 -20.17
C SER A 247 -2.02 -4.43 -18.65
N ARG A 248 -2.34 -5.51 -17.91
CA ARG A 248 -2.08 -5.62 -16.46
C ARG A 248 -0.61 -5.43 -16.06
N LEU A 249 0.31 -5.50 -17.02
CA LEU A 249 1.76 -5.34 -16.82
C LEU A 249 2.25 -3.93 -17.17
N GLN A 250 1.33 -2.99 -17.41
CA GLN A 250 1.66 -1.62 -17.78
C GLN A 250 2.50 -0.91 -16.71
N ALA A 251 2.01 -0.88 -15.46
CA ALA A 251 2.70 -0.19 -14.39
C ALA A 251 4.13 -0.75 -14.15
N PRO A 252 4.35 -2.08 -14.05
CA PRO A 252 5.70 -2.66 -14.00
C PRO A 252 6.60 -2.30 -15.20
N LEU A 253 6.03 -2.22 -16.41
CA LEU A 253 6.78 -1.81 -17.60
C LEU A 253 7.23 -0.35 -17.50
N THR A 254 6.30 0.54 -17.21
CA THR A 254 6.50 1.98 -17.11
C THR A 254 7.50 2.30 -16.00
N MET A 255 7.41 1.60 -14.85
CA MET A 255 8.43 1.67 -13.80
C MET A 255 9.83 1.35 -14.33
N SER A 256 9.98 0.24 -15.06
CA SER A 256 11.28 -0.19 -15.61
C SER A 256 11.84 0.84 -16.59
N PHE A 257 10.98 1.51 -17.36
CA PHE A 257 11.36 2.60 -18.26
C PHE A 257 11.78 3.87 -17.51
N HIS A 258 11.04 4.27 -16.48
CA HIS A 258 11.45 5.43 -15.67
C HIS A 258 12.72 5.14 -14.86
N MET A 259 12.97 3.90 -14.46
CA MET A 259 14.26 3.51 -13.87
C MET A 259 15.42 3.70 -14.85
N LEU A 260 15.22 3.41 -16.15
CA LEU A 260 16.22 3.73 -17.18
C LEU A 260 16.50 5.24 -17.24
N GLN A 261 15.48 6.07 -17.09
CA GLN A 261 15.63 7.54 -17.04
C GLN A 261 16.36 7.98 -15.76
N VAL A 262 16.07 7.39 -14.60
CA VAL A 262 16.85 7.61 -13.37
C VAL A 262 18.32 7.27 -13.61
N TYR A 263 18.60 6.12 -14.24
CA TYR A 263 19.96 5.71 -14.56
C TYR A 263 20.68 6.66 -15.54
N LEU A 264 19.94 7.24 -16.49
CA LEU A 264 20.47 8.27 -17.40
C LEU A 264 20.81 9.55 -16.64
N TYR A 265 19.86 10.09 -15.88
CA TYR A 265 19.94 11.43 -15.32
C TYR A 265 20.69 11.52 -13.99
N LYS A 266 20.94 10.39 -13.30
CA LYS A 266 21.70 10.39 -12.05
C LYS A 266 23.13 10.92 -12.19
N ILE A 267 23.67 10.99 -13.41
CA ILE A 267 24.95 11.66 -13.69
C ILE A 267 24.94 13.12 -13.24
N GLY A 268 23.80 13.80 -13.26
CA GLY A 268 23.66 15.18 -12.78
C GLY A 268 23.98 15.36 -11.29
N ILE A 269 23.97 14.29 -10.50
CA ILE A 269 24.28 14.27 -9.06
C ILE A 269 25.82 14.21 -8.83
N ASP A 270 26.62 13.96 -9.86
CA ASP A 270 28.08 13.90 -9.72
C ASP A 270 28.64 15.26 -9.28
N GLU A 271 29.32 15.30 -8.13
CA GLU A 271 29.82 16.53 -7.51
C GLU A 271 30.79 17.30 -8.43
N ARG A 272 31.54 16.58 -9.28
CA ARG A 272 32.48 17.16 -10.24
C ARG A 272 31.80 18.06 -11.28
N LEU A 273 30.49 17.93 -11.50
CA LEU A 273 29.72 18.82 -12.38
C LEU A 273 29.42 20.19 -11.77
N HIS A 274 29.51 20.28 -10.44
CA HIS A 274 29.12 21.45 -9.65
C HIS A 274 30.33 22.18 -9.05
N GLU A 275 31.54 21.66 -9.22
CA GLU A 275 32.77 22.33 -8.83
C GLU A 275 33.03 23.59 -9.69
N PRO A 276 33.38 24.74 -9.08
CA PRO A 276 33.72 25.94 -9.83
C PRO A 276 35.00 25.75 -10.65
N THR A 277 34.96 26.06 -11.94
CA THR A 277 36.13 25.94 -12.83
C THR A 277 37.27 26.91 -12.46
N ASP A 278 36.95 28.01 -11.78
CA ASP A 278 37.91 28.95 -11.18
C ASP A 278 37.28 29.65 -9.95
N PRO A 279 37.76 29.40 -8.72
CA PRO A 279 37.21 29.99 -7.50
C PRO A 279 37.45 31.51 -7.37
N THR A 280 38.20 32.13 -8.29
CA THR A 280 38.55 33.56 -8.25
C THR A 280 37.62 34.47 -9.06
N LEU A 281 36.72 33.90 -9.87
CA LEU A 281 35.76 34.65 -10.68
C LEU A 281 34.47 34.95 -9.91
N LEU A 282 34.06 36.22 -9.89
CA LEU A 282 32.76 36.64 -9.35
C LEU A 282 31.63 35.94 -10.12
N PRO A 283 30.52 35.55 -9.45
CA PRO A 283 29.37 34.97 -10.14
C PRO A 283 28.86 35.92 -11.23
N ALA A 284 28.86 35.47 -12.48
CA ALA A 284 28.24 36.21 -13.58
C ALA A 284 26.74 36.41 -13.30
N ALA A 285 26.18 37.56 -13.69
CA ALA A 285 24.77 37.90 -13.45
C ALA A 285 23.80 36.96 -14.18
N ASP A 286 24.23 36.31 -15.27
CA ASP A 286 23.45 35.34 -16.04
C ASP A 286 23.96 33.90 -15.82
N PRO A 287 23.04 32.92 -15.72
CA PRO A 287 23.41 31.51 -15.55
C PRO A 287 24.12 30.97 -16.79
N SER A 288 25.26 30.31 -16.62
CA SER A 288 26.00 29.69 -17.73
C SER A 288 25.19 28.54 -18.36
N PRO A 289 25.36 28.27 -19.67
CA PRO A 289 24.74 27.10 -20.32
C PRO A 289 25.07 25.76 -19.63
N HIS A 290 26.25 25.68 -19.00
CA HIS A 290 26.66 24.54 -18.17
C HIS A 290 25.78 24.39 -16.94
N ALA A 291 25.62 25.46 -16.14
CA ALA A 291 24.79 25.44 -14.93
C ALA A 291 23.32 25.12 -15.23
N LEU A 292 22.79 25.65 -16.34
CA LEU A 292 21.44 25.33 -16.82
C LEU A 292 21.31 23.84 -17.18
N ARG A 293 22.30 23.26 -17.87
CA ARG A 293 22.29 21.85 -18.23
C ARG A 293 22.40 20.94 -17.00
N CYS A 294 23.25 21.27 -16.03
CA CYS A 294 23.33 20.53 -14.76
C CYS A 294 21.98 20.55 -14.02
N SER A 295 21.33 21.71 -13.95
CA SER A 295 20.01 21.86 -13.32
C SER A 295 18.94 21.03 -14.04
N TYR A 296 18.95 21.04 -15.38
CA TYR A 296 18.07 20.20 -16.19
C TYR A 296 18.25 18.70 -15.87
N LEU A 297 19.49 18.23 -15.70
CA LEU A 297 19.76 16.82 -15.36
C LEU A 297 19.22 16.47 -13.97
N LEU A 298 19.42 17.33 -12.98
CA LEU A 298 18.89 17.15 -11.62
C LEU A 298 17.36 17.10 -11.60
N VAL A 299 16.70 18.05 -12.26
CA VAL A 299 15.23 18.08 -12.38
C VAL A 299 14.70 16.85 -13.13
N SER A 300 15.36 16.45 -14.22
CA SER A 300 14.96 15.27 -14.99
C SER A 300 15.14 13.98 -14.19
N CYS A 301 16.19 13.89 -13.37
CA CYS A 301 16.40 12.80 -12.43
C CYS A 301 15.28 12.75 -11.38
N LEU A 302 14.94 13.90 -10.79
CA LEU A 302 13.86 14.01 -9.82
C LEU A 302 12.51 13.57 -10.41
N ASN A 303 12.19 14.04 -11.62
CA ASN A 303 10.96 13.66 -12.32
C ASN A 303 10.92 12.15 -12.64
N ALA A 304 12.05 11.57 -13.04
CA ALA A 304 12.14 10.13 -13.28
C ALA A 304 11.95 9.33 -12.00
N VAL A 305 12.58 9.74 -10.89
CA VAL A 305 12.38 9.11 -9.57
C VAL A 305 10.91 9.17 -9.15
N LYS A 306 10.29 10.36 -9.29
CA LYS A 306 8.86 10.57 -9.03
C LYS A 306 8.00 9.60 -9.85
N ALA A 307 8.26 9.49 -11.15
CA ALA A 307 7.48 8.64 -12.03
C ALA A 307 7.63 7.13 -11.70
N VAL A 308 8.81 6.67 -11.25
CA VAL A 308 8.97 5.29 -10.75
C VAL A 308 8.08 5.07 -9.52
N ILE A 309 8.10 5.99 -8.56
CA ILE A 309 7.32 5.90 -7.32
C ILE A 309 5.83 5.93 -7.65
N GLU A 310 5.37 6.87 -8.48
CA GLU A 310 3.98 6.96 -8.92
C GLU A 310 3.50 5.65 -9.54
N ASN A 311 4.27 5.06 -10.46
CA ASN A 311 3.87 3.80 -11.10
C ASN A 311 3.93 2.61 -10.15
N PHE A 312 4.79 2.61 -9.14
CA PHE A 312 4.78 1.59 -8.09
C PHE A 312 3.51 1.68 -7.24
N LEU A 313 3.06 2.88 -6.93
CA LEU A 313 1.82 3.11 -6.17
C LEU A 313 0.56 2.70 -6.94
N LEU A 314 0.64 2.57 -8.27
CA LEU A 314 -0.44 2.02 -9.11
C LEU A 314 -0.56 0.49 -9.05
N LEU A 315 0.37 -0.21 -8.40
CA LEU A 315 0.36 -1.67 -8.34
C LEU A 315 -0.64 -2.20 -7.30
N THR A 316 -1.32 -3.31 -7.64
CA THR A 316 -2.24 -3.97 -6.70
C THR A 316 -1.50 -4.80 -5.65
N SER A 317 -2.11 -5.04 -4.48
CA SER A 317 -1.48 -5.85 -3.42
C SER A 317 -1.11 -7.27 -3.88
N PRO A 318 -1.93 -8.01 -4.65
CA PRO A 318 -1.52 -9.30 -5.21
C PRO A 318 -0.30 -9.18 -6.14
N THR A 319 -0.23 -8.14 -6.97
CA THR A 319 0.93 -7.89 -7.84
C THR A 319 2.20 -7.61 -7.03
N ILE A 320 2.10 -6.83 -5.95
CA ILE A 320 3.22 -6.49 -5.07
C ILE A 320 3.75 -7.75 -4.34
N LEU A 321 2.86 -8.61 -3.84
CA LEU A 321 3.23 -9.85 -3.15
C LEU A 321 3.91 -10.86 -4.10
N SER A 322 3.45 -10.93 -5.34
CA SER A 322 4.01 -11.81 -6.37
C SER A 322 5.24 -11.21 -7.09
N MET A 323 5.66 -9.99 -6.73
CA MET A 323 6.69 -9.24 -7.45
C MET A 323 8.12 -9.77 -7.24
N PRO A 324 8.92 -9.90 -8.33
CA PRO A 324 10.34 -10.18 -8.24
C PRO A 324 11.13 -9.13 -7.43
N TYR A 325 12.24 -9.56 -6.83
CA TYR A 325 13.21 -8.71 -6.12
C TYR A 325 13.69 -7.51 -6.94
N THR A 326 13.75 -7.67 -8.27
CA THR A 326 14.20 -6.62 -9.18
C THR A 326 13.40 -5.34 -9.11
N TYR A 327 12.13 -5.38 -8.71
CA TYR A 327 11.33 -4.17 -8.53
C TYR A 327 11.56 -3.53 -7.15
N TRP A 328 11.77 -4.35 -6.12
CA TRP A 328 12.14 -3.88 -4.78
C TRP A 328 13.49 -3.18 -4.76
N ILE A 329 14.47 -3.73 -5.48
CA ILE A 329 15.81 -3.10 -5.58
C ILE A 329 15.78 -1.81 -6.41
N GLN A 330 14.91 -1.74 -7.42
CA GLN A 330 14.62 -0.50 -8.14
C GLN A 330 14.06 0.57 -7.21
N MET A 331 13.09 0.22 -6.36
CA MET A 331 12.55 1.15 -5.36
C MET A 331 13.63 1.62 -4.37
N GLY A 332 14.44 0.69 -3.87
CA GLY A 332 15.59 1.03 -3.01
C GLY A 332 16.58 1.98 -3.69
N HIS A 333 16.84 1.80 -4.99
CA HIS A 333 17.67 2.71 -5.77
C HIS A 333 17.04 4.10 -5.93
N CYS A 334 15.73 4.18 -6.20
CA CYS A 334 15.00 5.43 -6.25
C CYS A 334 15.06 6.21 -4.94
N ILE A 335 14.86 5.53 -3.80
CA ILE A 335 14.99 6.14 -2.46
C ILE A 335 16.41 6.67 -2.25
N ASN A 336 17.43 5.92 -2.67
CA ASN A 336 18.82 6.39 -2.61
C ASN A 336 19.07 7.62 -3.50
N MET A 337 18.58 7.63 -4.73
CA MET A 337 18.72 8.79 -5.63
C MET A 337 17.98 10.01 -5.11
N PHE A 338 16.78 9.83 -4.57
CA PHE A 338 16.00 10.86 -3.91
C PHE A 338 16.78 11.50 -2.73
N SER A 339 17.35 10.67 -1.86
CA SER A 339 18.19 11.13 -0.75
C SER A 339 19.42 11.89 -1.23
N ARG A 340 20.06 11.46 -2.32
CA ARG A 340 21.20 12.17 -2.89
C ARG A 340 20.81 13.52 -3.51
N LEU A 341 19.65 13.61 -4.15
CA LEU A 341 19.11 14.87 -4.71
C LEU A 341 18.84 15.91 -3.61
N LEU A 342 18.38 15.48 -2.43
CA LEU A 342 18.17 16.35 -1.26
C LEU A 342 19.45 17.01 -0.74
N VAL A 343 20.59 16.30 -0.82
CA VAL A 343 21.88 16.77 -0.28
C VAL A 343 22.81 17.34 -1.34
N THR A 344 22.41 17.31 -2.62
CA THR A 344 23.20 17.90 -3.70
C THR A 344 23.14 19.42 -3.60
N HIS A 345 24.30 20.09 -3.64
CA HIS A 345 24.37 21.55 -3.66
C HIS A 345 24.83 22.03 -5.04
N SER A 346 24.02 22.89 -5.68
CA SER A 346 24.36 23.54 -6.96
C SER A 346 23.74 24.93 -7.00
N THR A 347 24.34 25.85 -7.76
CA THR A 347 23.94 27.28 -7.77
C THR A 347 22.51 27.53 -8.23
N LEU A 348 21.96 26.65 -9.07
CA LEU A 348 20.62 26.73 -9.64
C LEU A 348 19.73 25.55 -9.23
N TRP A 349 20.20 24.74 -8.27
CA TRP A 349 19.42 23.66 -7.67
C TRP A 349 18.89 24.09 -6.32
N ASP A 350 17.58 24.07 -6.18
CA ASP A 350 16.92 24.28 -4.90
C ASP A 350 16.52 22.92 -4.32
N PRO A 351 17.17 22.42 -3.25
CA PRO A 351 16.74 21.20 -2.58
C PRO A 351 15.28 21.27 -2.08
N ASN A 352 14.70 22.48 -1.93
CA ASN A 352 13.30 22.61 -1.58
C ASN A 352 12.35 22.18 -2.72
N LEU A 353 12.83 22.10 -3.96
CA LEU A 353 12.09 21.42 -5.05
C LEU A 353 11.93 19.93 -4.76
N VAL A 354 12.87 19.35 -4.01
CA VAL A 354 12.76 17.98 -3.50
C VAL A 354 11.90 17.92 -2.25
N THR A 355 11.84 18.97 -1.41
CA THR A 355 10.88 19.07 -0.30
C THR A 355 9.45 19.36 -0.75
N GLY A 356 9.23 19.71 -2.02
CA GLY A 356 7.93 19.56 -2.70
C GLY A 356 7.42 18.10 -2.72
N ILE A 357 8.25 17.15 -2.27
CA ILE A 357 7.95 15.73 -2.03
C ILE A 357 7.79 15.47 -0.51
N HIS A 358 7.47 16.50 0.28
CA HIS A 358 6.82 16.34 1.60
C HIS A 358 5.40 15.75 1.49
N ASP A 359 4.95 15.48 0.28
CA ASP A 359 3.61 15.02 -0.01
C ASP A 359 3.72 13.71 -0.82
N PHE A 360 4.28 12.66 -0.21
CA PHE A 360 3.90 11.28 -0.55
C PHE A 360 2.36 11.10 -0.43
N THR A 361 1.71 12.01 0.28
CA THR A 361 0.26 12.23 0.38
C THR A 361 -0.36 12.98 -0.82
N PHE A 362 0.36 13.77 -1.66
CA PHE A 362 -0.23 14.47 -2.83
C PHE A 362 -0.43 13.55 -4.03
N LEU A 363 0.38 12.50 -4.18
CA LEU A 363 0.28 11.58 -5.31
C LEU A 363 -0.84 10.54 -5.16
N ALA A 364 -1.42 10.41 -3.97
CA ALA A 364 -2.71 9.76 -3.77
C ALA A 364 -3.90 10.59 -4.30
N HIS A 365 -3.68 11.85 -4.68
CA HIS A 365 -4.74 12.81 -5.06
C HIS A 365 -4.73 13.24 -6.54
N ALA A 366 -3.84 12.71 -7.38
CA ALA A 366 -3.80 13.02 -8.81
C ALA A 366 -4.32 11.84 -9.64
N TYR A 367 -5.58 11.98 -10.07
CA TYR A 367 -6.42 11.10 -10.89
C TYR A 367 -7.32 10.11 -10.12
N PRO A 368 -8.66 10.34 -10.15
CA PRO A 368 -9.62 9.37 -9.65
C PRO A 368 -9.66 8.20 -10.65
N VAL A 369 -9.16 7.04 -10.22
CA VAL A 369 -9.43 5.77 -10.88
C VAL A 369 -10.22 4.94 -9.88
N ASP A 370 -11.50 4.72 -10.19
CA ASP A 370 -12.40 3.83 -9.45
C ASP A 370 -11.87 2.38 -9.54
N HIS A 371 -11.08 1.99 -8.54
CA HIS A 371 -10.97 0.61 -8.06
C HIS A 371 -11.12 0.64 -6.54
N PRO A 372 -11.81 -0.34 -5.92
CA PRO A 372 -12.31 -0.23 -4.56
C PRO A 372 -11.15 -0.04 -3.57
N ALA A 373 -11.05 1.16 -3.00
CA ALA A 373 -10.07 1.49 -1.99
C ALA A 373 -10.23 0.53 -0.81
N LYS A 374 -9.16 -0.18 -0.46
CA LYS A 374 -9.08 -0.84 0.85
C LYS A 374 -9.03 0.26 1.89
N PHE A 375 -9.96 0.24 2.84
CA PHE A 375 -10.02 1.24 3.89
C PHE A 375 -8.74 1.25 4.74
N SER A 376 -8.30 2.45 5.12
CA SER A 376 -7.04 2.68 5.85
C SER A 376 -7.27 3.37 7.19
N ARG A 377 -8.28 4.25 7.29
CA ARG A 377 -8.55 5.02 8.50
C ARG A 377 -10.04 5.00 8.84
N LEU A 378 -10.35 4.93 10.14
CA LEU A 378 -11.68 5.10 10.71
C LEU A 378 -11.72 6.45 11.43
N ILE A 379 -12.44 7.42 10.88
CA ILE A 379 -12.61 8.75 11.44
C ILE A 379 -13.98 8.82 12.09
N VAL A 380 -14.04 9.04 13.40
CA VAL A 380 -15.28 8.98 14.17
C VAL A 380 -15.62 10.33 14.76
N PHE A 381 -16.80 10.83 14.41
CA PHE A 381 -17.47 11.97 15.04
C PHE A 381 -18.68 11.46 15.79
N GLY A 382 -18.87 11.91 17.03
CA GLY A 382 -19.97 11.45 17.83
C GLY A 382 -19.91 11.86 19.29
N ASP A 383 -20.60 11.08 20.11
CA ASP A 383 -20.75 11.31 21.54
C ASP A 383 -20.14 10.19 22.41
N SER A 384 -20.72 9.96 23.59
CA SER A 384 -20.24 9.00 24.58
C SER A 384 -20.36 7.54 24.13
N PHE A 385 -21.16 7.24 23.11
CA PHE A 385 -21.17 5.91 22.51
C PHE A 385 -19.88 5.59 21.74
N SER A 386 -19.13 6.63 21.35
CA SER A 386 -17.89 6.49 20.57
C SER A 386 -16.64 7.07 21.26
N ASP A 387 -16.78 7.94 22.27
CA ASP A 387 -15.66 8.48 23.04
C ASP A 387 -14.95 7.37 23.84
N ASN A 388 -13.66 7.18 23.55
CA ASN A 388 -12.79 6.17 24.17
C ASN A 388 -11.85 6.75 25.24
N GLY A 389 -12.17 7.94 25.79
CA GLY A 389 -11.43 8.60 26.86
C GLY A 389 -10.59 9.79 26.40
N ASN A 390 -10.62 10.11 25.10
CA ASN A 390 -9.88 11.24 24.52
C ASN A 390 -10.74 12.50 24.32
N GLY A 391 -12.07 12.39 24.47
CA GLY A 391 -12.99 13.52 24.35
C GLY A 391 -13.23 14.20 25.70
N SER A 392 -14.29 13.80 26.40
CA SER A 392 -14.81 14.56 27.55
C SER A 392 -13.87 14.56 28.73
N TRP A 393 -13.09 13.49 28.92
CA TRP A 393 -12.06 13.44 29.95
C TRP A 393 -11.02 14.56 29.76
N VAL A 394 -10.59 14.80 28.52
CA VAL A 394 -9.62 15.86 28.18
C VAL A 394 -10.26 17.24 28.30
N VAL A 395 -11.44 17.43 27.72
CA VAL A 395 -12.15 18.72 27.73
C VAL A 395 -12.55 19.15 29.16
N SER A 396 -12.91 18.18 30.01
CA SER A 396 -13.24 18.42 31.41
C SER A 396 -12.03 18.56 32.33
N ASN A 397 -10.81 18.51 31.78
CA ASN A 397 -9.55 18.54 32.53
C ASN A 397 -9.49 17.45 33.62
N GLY A 398 -9.87 16.23 33.26
CA GLY A 398 -9.80 15.06 34.13
C GLY A 398 -10.88 15.00 35.21
N THR A 399 -12.06 15.58 34.96
CA THR A 399 -13.15 15.62 35.95
C THR A 399 -14.38 14.83 35.56
N TRP A 400 -14.50 14.38 34.30
CA TRP A 400 -15.63 13.57 33.85
C TRP A 400 -15.31 12.73 32.60
N PRO A 401 -15.62 11.41 32.61
CA PRO A 401 -16.13 10.64 33.74
C PRO A 401 -15.00 10.31 34.74
N VAL A 402 -15.25 10.57 36.04
CA VAL A 402 -14.23 10.45 37.10
C VAL A 402 -14.24 9.10 37.81
N ASP A 403 -15.32 8.33 37.69
CA ASP A 403 -15.42 7.05 38.38
C ASP A 403 -14.38 6.05 37.84
N PRO A 404 -13.59 5.39 38.71
CA PRO A 404 -12.54 4.48 38.27
C PRO A 404 -13.06 3.20 37.59
N ALA A 405 -14.37 2.92 37.64
CA ALA A 405 -14.96 1.78 36.95
C ALA A 405 -15.03 2.00 35.41
N TYR A 406 -14.96 3.24 34.93
CA TYR A 406 -14.91 3.55 33.50
C TYR A 406 -13.56 3.16 32.90
N TYR A 407 -13.57 2.32 31.86
CA TYR A 407 -12.36 1.87 31.20
C TYR A 407 -11.67 3.03 30.50
N HIS A 408 -10.49 3.42 30.97
CA HIS A 408 -9.71 4.54 30.44
C HIS A 408 -10.53 5.85 30.34
N HIS A 409 -11.45 6.09 31.26
CA HIS A 409 -12.36 7.26 31.22
C HIS A 409 -13.27 7.30 29.99
N SER A 410 -13.51 6.15 29.35
CA SER A 410 -14.57 5.97 28.34
C SER A 410 -15.87 5.54 29.02
N PHE A 411 -17.01 5.88 28.42
CA PHE A 411 -18.35 5.56 28.96
C PHE A 411 -18.72 4.08 28.73
N SER A 412 -17.94 3.16 29.31
CA SER A 412 -18.19 1.71 29.36
C SER A 412 -17.19 1.03 30.31
N ASN A 413 -17.33 -0.28 30.54
CA ASN A 413 -16.42 -1.14 31.28
C ASN A 413 -15.29 -1.76 30.41
N GLY A 414 -15.13 -1.33 29.16
CA GLY A 414 -14.11 -1.85 28.25
C GLY A 414 -13.99 -1.05 26.95
N PRO A 415 -13.28 -1.59 25.94
CA PRO A 415 -13.12 -0.95 24.63
C PRO A 415 -14.46 -0.62 23.97
N LYS A 416 -14.51 0.50 23.26
CA LYS A 416 -15.70 0.95 22.53
C LYS A 416 -15.76 0.27 21.16
N TRP A 417 -16.92 0.34 20.52
CA TRP A 417 -17.15 -0.33 19.23
C TRP A 417 -16.11 0.08 18.16
N ASN A 418 -15.72 1.36 18.13
CA ASN A 418 -14.74 1.92 17.21
C ASN A 418 -13.31 1.42 17.48
N ASP A 419 -12.95 1.15 18.74
CA ASP A 419 -11.68 0.49 19.08
C ASP A 419 -11.67 -0.95 18.54
N VAL A 420 -12.79 -1.67 18.67
CA VAL A 420 -12.95 -3.04 18.19
C VAL A 420 -12.89 -3.10 16.66
N VAL A 421 -13.65 -2.24 15.97
CA VAL A 421 -13.66 -2.16 14.50
C VAL A 421 -12.27 -1.82 13.97
N ALA A 422 -11.62 -0.78 14.51
CA ALA A 422 -10.30 -0.36 14.05
C ALA A 422 -9.26 -1.46 14.23
N LYS A 423 -9.28 -2.17 15.37
CA LYS A 423 -8.39 -3.31 15.60
C LYS A 423 -8.68 -4.48 14.67
N GLN A 424 -9.95 -4.84 14.48
CA GLN A 424 -10.35 -6.00 13.67
C GLN A 424 -10.03 -5.79 12.18
N LEU A 425 -10.27 -4.58 11.66
CA LEU A 425 -10.03 -4.24 10.26
C LEU A 425 -8.63 -3.67 10.01
N ASN A 426 -7.80 -3.57 11.06
CA ASN A 426 -6.46 -3.00 11.02
C ASN A 426 -6.45 -1.58 10.41
N LEU A 427 -7.33 -0.72 10.92
CA LEU A 427 -7.49 0.68 10.54
C LEU A 427 -6.81 1.59 11.57
N GLU A 428 -6.26 2.71 11.11
CA GLU A 428 -5.91 3.81 11.99
C GLU A 428 -7.19 4.46 12.53
N LEU A 429 -7.34 4.55 13.85
CA LEU A 429 -8.49 5.19 14.48
C LEU A 429 -8.19 6.67 14.78
N ILE A 430 -8.95 7.57 14.15
CA ILE A 430 -8.98 8.99 14.47
C ILE A 430 -10.33 9.26 15.13
N ASN A 431 -10.35 9.29 16.46
CA ASN A 431 -11.57 9.48 17.23
C ASN A 431 -11.67 10.92 17.75
N LEU A 432 -12.66 11.67 17.26
CA LEU A 432 -12.98 13.02 17.75
C LEU A 432 -14.28 13.03 18.59
N ALA A 433 -14.91 11.87 18.79
CA ALA A 433 -16.13 11.76 19.56
C ALA A 433 -15.90 12.25 21.00
N THR A 434 -16.88 13.00 21.51
CA THR A 434 -16.82 13.59 22.85
C THR A 434 -18.13 13.30 23.58
N GLY A 435 -18.06 12.60 24.71
CA GLY A 435 -19.21 12.39 25.59
C GLY A 435 -20.01 13.67 25.90
N GLY A 436 -21.34 13.57 25.76
CA GLY A 436 -22.25 14.71 25.93
C GLY A 436 -22.34 15.66 24.73
N ALA A 437 -21.64 15.36 23.63
CA ALA A 437 -21.77 16.12 22.39
C ALA A 437 -23.20 16.02 21.83
N THR A 438 -23.71 17.15 21.37
CA THR A 438 -24.93 17.25 20.56
C THR A 438 -24.55 17.47 19.10
N THR A 439 -25.55 17.49 18.21
CA THR A 439 -25.31 17.71 16.78
C THR A 439 -24.74 19.10 16.48
N ASN A 440 -25.22 20.13 17.19
CA ASN A 440 -24.78 21.52 17.10
C ASN A 440 -25.08 22.28 18.40
N ASN A 441 -24.06 22.89 19.00
CA ASN A 441 -24.16 23.65 20.26
C ASN A 441 -25.05 24.90 20.17
N ASP A 442 -25.23 25.49 18.98
CA ASP A 442 -26.14 26.63 18.78
C ASP A 442 -27.61 26.22 18.78
N PHE A 443 -27.91 24.93 18.56
CA PHE A 443 -29.26 24.38 18.55
C PHE A 443 -29.63 23.77 19.91
N VAL A 444 -28.81 22.83 20.38
CA VAL A 444 -28.88 22.27 21.74
C VAL A 444 -27.46 22.22 22.27
N ALA A 445 -27.16 22.93 23.35
CA ALA A 445 -25.82 22.97 23.92
C ALA A 445 -25.46 21.61 24.54
N GLY A 446 -24.33 21.04 24.13
CA GLY A 446 -23.73 19.86 24.74
C GLY A 446 -22.92 20.19 25.99
N GLY A 447 -22.87 19.25 26.93
CA GLY A 447 -22.10 19.40 28.16
C GLY A 447 -21.79 18.06 28.82
N THR A 448 -20.98 18.08 29.89
CA THR A 448 -20.57 16.87 30.63
C THR A 448 -21.68 16.25 31.51
N GLY A 449 -22.86 16.06 30.93
CA GLY A 449 -24.09 15.61 31.59
C GLY A 449 -25.15 16.73 31.69
N ALA A 450 -26.42 16.33 31.92
CA ALA A 450 -27.57 17.23 31.85
C ALA A 450 -27.56 18.41 32.85
N GLU A 451 -26.86 18.27 33.98
CA GLU A 451 -26.74 19.31 35.01
C GLU A 451 -25.38 20.02 35.02
N SER A 452 -24.46 19.63 34.12
CA SER A 452 -23.11 20.20 34.08
C SER A 452 -23.05 21.47 33.24
N THR A 453 -22.24 22.44 33.69
CA THR A 453 -21.97 23.69 32.96
C THR A 453 -20.70 23.64 32.12
N ILE A 454 -19.99 22.50 32.08
CA ILE A 454 -18.77 22.37 31.28
C ILE A 454 -19.19 22.05 29.83
N PRO A 455 -19.02 22.98 28.88
CA PRO A 455 -19.39 22.75 27.49
C PRO A 455 -18.44 21.75 26.84
N VAL A 456 -18.95 20.96 25.89
CA VAL A 456 -18.16 20.04 25.08
C VAL A 456 -18.31 20.35 23.58
N PRO A 457 -17.31 20.03 22.74
CA PRO A 457 -17.43 20.17 21.29
C PRO A 457 -18.61 19.38 20.72
N SER A 458 -19.50 20.06 20.00
CA SER A 458 -20.58 19.41 19.23
C SER A 458 -20.01 18.62 18.05
N ALA A 459 -20.82 17.75 17.43
CA ALA A 459 -20.38 17.05 16.22
C ALA A 459 -20.02 18.02 15.07
N ALA A 460 -20.67 19.19 15.01
CA ALA A 460 -20.30 20.26 14.09
C ALA A 460 -18.87 20.79 14.36
N ASP A 461 -18.51 21.01 15.63
CA ASP A 461 -17.17 21.44 16.05
C ASP A 461 -16.11 20.36 15.77
N GLN A 462 -16.45 19.09 16.01
CA GLN A 462 -15.56 17.96 15.73
C GLN A 462 -15.24 17.86 14.23
N VAL A 463 -16.27 17.96 13.36
CA VAL A 463 -16.07 17.96 11.90
C VAL A 463 -15.21 19.15 11.47
N LEU A 464 -15.49 20.35 11.98
CA LEU A 464 -14.71 21.55 11.65
C LEU A 464 -13.26 21.46 12.16
N SER A 465 -13.05 20.88 13.34
CA SER A 465 -11.73 20.64 13.89
C SER A 465 -10.93 19.71 12.98
N PHE A 466 -11.46 18.53 12.65
CA PHE A 466 -10.80 17.60 11.72
C PHE A 466 -10.40 18.30 10.41
N LEU A 467 -11.33 19.02 9.78
CA LEU A 467 -11.09 19.72 8.52
C LEU A 467 -10.12 20.91 8.61
N SER A 468 -9.74 21.33 9.83
CA SER A 468 -8.75 22.40 10.04
C SER A 468 -7.30 21.90 10.00
N TRP A 469 -7.06 20.61 10.26
CA TRP A 469 -5.72 20.03 10.36
C TRP A 469 -5.50 18.79 9.49
N ASP A 470 -6.57 18.22 8.92
CA ASP A 470 -6.51 17.12 7.95
C ASP A 470 -7.60 17.24 6.88
N LYS A 471 -7.53 16.41 5.83
CA LYS A 471 -8.49 16.36 4.72
C LYS A 471 -8.93 14.91 4.44
N PRO A 472 -10.18 14.70 3.99
CA PRO A 472 -10.64 13.38 3.58
C PRO A 472 -9.78 12.73 2.49
N GLN A 473 -9.45 11.46 2.70
CA GLN A 473 -8.72 10.61 1.76
C GLN A 473 -9.62 9.50 1.20
N ALA A 474 -9.25 8.91 0.06
CA ALA A 474 -10.09 7.92 -0.63
C ALA A 474 -10.35 6.63 0.20
N GLY A 475 -9.40 6.25 1.07
CA GLY A 475 -9.49 5.09 1.97
C GLY A 475 -10.10 5.39 3.34
N ASP A 476 -10.60 6.60 3.57
CA ASP A 476 -11.20 6.99 4.84
C ASP A 476 -12.64 6.52 4.97
N ILE A 477 -12.97 6.00 6.14
CA ILE A 477 -14.35 5.75 6.57
C ILE A 477 -14.70 6.83 7.58
N PHE A 478 -15.69 7.66 7.26
CA PHE A 478 -16.24 8.61 8.20
C PHE A 478 -17.45 7.99 8.88
N VAL A 479 -17.45 7.96 10.21
CA VAL A 479 -18.63 7.62 11.00
C VAL A 479 -19.14 8.89 11.67
N HIS A 480 -20.41 9.19 11.44
CA HIS A 480 -21.12 10.28 12.11
C HIS A 480 -22.27 9.68 12.91
N TRP A 481 -22.00 9.42 14.18
CA TRP A 481 -22.95 8.80 15.10
C TRP A 481 -23.23 9.78 16.26
N ILE A 482 -24.32 10.54 16.11
CA ILE A 482 -24.72 11.60 17.03
C ILE A 482 -26.25 11.71 17.09
N GLY A 483 -26.77 12.34 18.14
CA GLY A 483 -28.17 12.75 18.24
C GLY A 483 -28.89 12.23 19.48
N ALA A 484 -28.28 11.35 20.27
CA ALA A 484 -28.86 10.91 21.54
C ALA A 484 -28.96 12.07 22.55
N ASN A 485 -27.89 12.85 22.70
CA ASN A 485 -27.88 13.97 23.64
C ASN A 485 -28.85 15.08 23.27
N ASP A 486 -29.11 15.32 21.98
CA ASP A 486 -30.04 16.37 21.52
C ASP A 486 -31.45 16.15 22.13
N ILE A 487 -31.99 14.93 22.04
CA ILE A 487 -33.31 14.60 22.61
C ILE A 487 -33.26 14.42 24.13
N LEU A 488 -32.13 13.94 24.67
CA LEU A 488 -31.94 13.81 26.12
C LEU A 488 -31.92 15.18 26.82
N PHE A 489 -31.33 16.21 26.21
CA PHE A 489 -31.24 17.55 26.76
C PHE A 489 -32.44 18.45 26.40
N ASN A 490 -33.14 18.16 25.31
CA ASN A 490 -34.34 18.89 24.93
C ASN A 490 -35.41 17.97 24.32
N THR A 491 -36.34 17.50 25.16
CA THR A 491 -37.38 16.56 24.76
C THR A 491 -38.41 17.16 23.78
N SER A 492 -38.39 18.47 23.52
CA SER A 492 -39.34 19.15 22.62
C SER A 492 -38.91 19.14 21.15
N ILE A 493 -37.70 18.69 20.83
CA ILE A 493 -37.20 18.63 19.44
C ILE A 493 -37.68 17.36 18.73
N THR A 494 -37.47 17.34 17.41
CA THR A 494 -37.81 16.20 16.55
C THR A 494 -36.56 15.61 15.88
N GLY A 495 -36.60 14.32 15.53
CA GLY A 495 -35.53 13.69 14.76
C GLY A 495 -35.28 14.36 13.41
N GLY A 496 -36.33 14.93 12.80
CA GLY A 496 -36.21 15.71 11.56
C GLY A 496 -35.33 16.95 11.69
N GLN A 497 -35.41 17.67 12.81
CA GLN A 497 -34.53 18.84 13.04
C GLN A 497 -33.07 18.41 13.21
N VAL A 498 -32.84 17.34 13.96
CA VAL A 498 -31.49 16.82 14.20
C VAL A 498 -30.86 16.26 12.92
N THR A 499 -31.63 15.52 12.12
CA THR A 499 -31.14 15.02 10.81
C THR A 499 -30.79 16.16 9.85
N SER A 500 -31.47 17.32 9.91
CA SER A 500 -31.07 18.49 9.13
C SER A 500 -29.67 18.97 9.49
N LEU A 501 -29.34 18.99 10.79
CA LEU A 501 -28.02 19.39 11.28
C LEU A 501 -26.95 18.33 10.98
N ILE A 502 -27.30 17.05 11.09
CA ILE A 502 -26.44 15.94 10.63
C ILE A 502 -26.14 16.09 9.13
N ASN A 503 -27.15 16.41 8.31
CA ASN A 503 -26.97 16.65 6.89
C ASN A 503 -26.03 17.83 6.59
N GLU A 504 -26.03 18.89 7.40
CA GLU A 504 -25.04 19.97 7.27
C GLU A 504 -23.61 19.47 7.51
N ASN A 505 -23.41 18.66 8.54
CA ASN A 505 -22.11 18.06 8.86
C ASN A 505 -21.64 17.08 7.77
N VAL A 506 -22.53 16.19 7.31
CA VAL A 506 -22.28 15.28 6.19
C VAL A 506 -21.96 16.06 4.92
N ASN A 507 -22.68 17.16 4.66
CA ASN A 507 -22.39 18.02 3.52
C ASN A 507 -20.98 18.65 3.61
N ARG A 508 -20.53 19.09 4.79
CA ARG A 508 -19.16 19.62 4.97
C ARG A 508 -18.11 18.56 4.64
N LEU A 509 -18.27 17.34 5.17
CA LEU A 509 -17.37 16.21 4.87
C LEU A 509 -17.38 15.87 3.38
N TYR A 510 -18.56 15.82 2.77
CA TYR A 510 -18.73 15.57 1.34
C TYR A 510 -18.02 16.62 0.48
N GLN A 511 -18.23 17.92 0.77
CA GLN A 511 -17.59 19.02 0.04
C GLN A 511 -16.06 19.03 0.23
N ALA A 512 -15.58 18.52 1.37
CA ALA A 512 -14.16 18.32 1.63
C ALA A 512 -13.57 17.06 0.96
N GLY A 513 -14.40 16.22 0.33
CA GLY A 513 -13.96 15.08 -0.48
C GLY A 513 -14.22 13.70 0.13
N ALA A 514 -14.96 13.59 1.24
CA ALA A 514 -15.28 12.31 1.86
C ALA A 514 -15.99 11.35 0.88
N LYS A 515 -15.49 10.10 0.79
CA LYS A 515 -15.98 9.08 -0.15
C LYS A 515 -16.72 7.92 0.49
N THR A 516 -16.62 7.76 1.81
CA THR A 516 -17.32 6.71 2.56
C THR A 516 -17.84 7.28 3.86
N ILE A 517 -19.16 7.26 4.06
CA ILE A 517 -19.83 7.84 5.22
C ILE A 517 -20.84 6.84 5.79
N ILE A 518 -20.66 6.47 7.04
CA ILE A 518 -21.60 5.65 7.80
C ILE A 518 -22.30 6.53 8.82
N LEU A 519 -23.63 6.45 8.83
CA LEU A 519 -24.50 7.06 9.83
C LEU A 519 -25.06 5.95 10.72
N ALA A 520 -25.39 6.27 11.97
CA ALA A 520 -26.04 5.32 12.85
C ALA A 520 -27.12 6.00 13.69
N ASN A 521 -28.19 5.26 13.99
CA ASN A 521 -29.25 5.71 14.89
C ASN A 521 -28.97 5.26 16.34
N TYR A 522 -29.93 5.46 17.23
CA TYR A 522 -29.84 5.06 18.64
C TYR A 522 -31.11 4.31 19.04
N LEU A 523 -31.04 3.56 20.14
CA LEU A 523 -32.21 3.07 20.85
C LEU A 523 -33.14 4.21 21.30
N ASN A 524 -34.39 3.85 21.61
CA ASN A 524 -35.37 4.84 22.06
C ASN A 524 -34.94 5.43 23.41
N ALA A 525 -34.99 6.75 23.53
CA ALA A 525 -34.66 7.44 24.76
C ALA A 525 -35.55 7.04 25.95
N THR A 526 -36.64 6.30 25.79
CA THR A 526 -37.43 5.73 26.89
C THR A 526 -36.92 4.38 27.42
N THR A 527 -35.88 3.80 26.80
CA THR A 527 -35.35 2.48 27.14
C THR A 527 -34.06 2.52 27.96
N PHE A 528 -33.46 3.70 28.16
CA PHE A 528 -32.33 3.86 29.08
C PHE A 528 -32.81 3.70 30.54
N PRO A 529 -32.01 3.12 31.44
CA PRO A 529 -32.31 3.10 32.87
C PRO A 529 -32.67 4.49 33.44
N ALA A 530 -31.93 5.54 33.04
CA ALA A 530 -32.16 6.92 33.52
C ALA A 530 -33.54 7.50 33.17
N THR A 531 -34.15 7.04 32.08
CA THR A 531 -35.34 7.66 31.48
C THR A 531 -36.52 6.70 31.41
N TYR A 532 -36.31 5.43 31.76
CA TYR A 532 -37.34 4.42 31.81
C TYR A 532 -38.48 4.86 32.73
N ASN A 533 -39.71 4.80 32.20
CA ASN A 533 -40.93 5.22 32.90
C ASN A 533 -40.93 6.70 33.38
N SER A 534 -40.06 7.56 32.83
CA SER A 534 -40.04 8.99 33.14
C SER A 534 -41.15 9.74 32.42
N SER A 535 -41.94 10.54 33.15
CA SER A 535 -42.97 11.40 32.55
C SER A 535 -42.39 12.49 31.64
N THR A 536 -41.12 12.86 31.85
CA THR A 536 -40.41 13.87 31.02
C THR A 536 -40.08 13.33 29.63
N TYR A 537 -39.75 12.04 29.55
CA TYR A 537 -39.37 11.37 28.31
C TYR A 537 -40.53 10.59 27.67
N ASN A 538 -41.58 10.27 28.42
CA ASN A 538 -42.79 9.64 27.88
C ASN A 538 -43.74 10.65 27.23
N ILE A 539 -43.25 11.35 26.22
CA ILE A 539 -44.01 12.34 25.43
C ILE A 539 -43.91 12.04 23.93
N PRO A 540 -44.87 12.48 23.10
CA PRO A 540 -44.92 12.13 21.67
C PRO A 540 -43.65 12.45 20.90
N SER A 541 -43.02 13.61 21.15
CA SER A 541 -41.79 14.03 20.47
C SER A 541 -40.63 13.06 20.68
N VAL A 542 -40.51 12.46 21.86
CA VAL A 542 -39.47 11.47 22.18
C VAL A 542 -39.79 10.12 21.53
N GLN A 543 -41.06 9.70 21.55
CA GLN A 543 -41.49 8.46 20.91
C GLN A 543 -41.29 8.48 19.39
N ASP A 544 -41.58 9.63 18.76
CA ASP A 544 -41.41 9.83 17.32
C ASP A 544 -39.97 10.16 16.91
N TYR A 545 -39.07 10.43 17.88
CA TYR A 545 -37.72 10.92 17.61
C TYR A 545 -36.87 9.94 16.80
N VAL A 546 -36.70 8.71 17.30
CA VAL A 546 -35.83 7.71 16.64
C VAL A 546 -36.38 7.30 15.27
N PRO A 547 -37.68 6.99 15.09
CA PRO A 547 -38.22 6.72 13.75
C PRO A 547 -37.99 7.88 12.77
N ALA A 548 -38.16 9.13 13.22
CA ALA A 548 -37.89 10.30 12.39
C ALA A 548 -36.40 10.49 12.10
N LEU A 549 -35.53 10.22 13.08
CA LEU A 549 -34.07 10.24 12.95
C LEU A 549 -33.63 9.22 11.91
N THR A 550 -33.97 7.93 12.09
CA THR A 550 -33.62 6.82 11.17
C THR A 550 -34.03 7.16 9.75
N LYS A 551 -35.29 7.56 9.54
CA LYS A 551 -35.78 7.96 8.22
C LYS A 551 -35.00 9.12 7.61
N GLY A 552 -34.60 10.12 8.41
CA GLY A 552 -33.79 11.23 7.93
C GLY A 552 -32.35 10.80 7.61
N LEU A 553 -31.74 9.91 8.40
CA LEU A 553 -30.42 9.33 8.10
C LEU A 553 -30.44 8.54 6.79
N GLU A 554 -31.47 7.72 6.55
CA GLU A 554 -31.67 7.00 5.29
C GLU A 554 -31.79 7.95 4.10
N GLN A 555 -32.53 9.06 4.26
CA GLN A 555 -32.64 10.10 3.24
C GLN A 555 -31.31 10.78 2.95
N ILE A 556 -30.49 11.04 3.97
CA ILE A 556 -29.13 11.57 3.81
C ILE A 556 -28.26 10.55 3.07
N ALA A 557 -28.22 9.30 3.52
CA ALA A 557 -27.44 8.25 2.88
C ALA A 557 -27.83 8.08 1.41
N ALA A 558 -29.13 8.03 1.10
CA ALA A 558 -29.64 7.95 -0.27
C ALA A 558 -29.31 9.19 -1.12
N ARG A 559 -29.30 10.39 -0.52
CA ARG A 559 -28.93 11.64 -1.22
C ARG A 559 -27.47 11.64 -1.66
N TYR A 560 -26.58 11.10 -0.85
CA TYR A 560 -25.13 11.09 -1.12
C TYR A 560 -24.63 9.81 -1.79
N SER A 561 -25.45 8.75 -1.90
CA SER A 561 -25.05 7.45 -2.46
C SER A 561 -24.58 7.50 -3.92
N ALA A 562 -25.04 8.50 -4.68
CA ALA A 562 -24.59 8.73 -6.05
C ALA A 562 -23.13 9.22 -6.15
N TYR A 563 -22.53 9.66 -5.04
CA TYR A 563 -21.22 10.33 -5.02
C TYR A 563 -20.24 9.76 -3.98
N ALA A 564 -20.76 9.06 -2.97
CA ALA A 564 -20.01 8.43 -1.89
C ALA A 564 -20.66 7.09 -1.52
N LYS A 565 -19.88 6.16 -0.99
CA LYS A 565 -20.40 4.96 -0.34
C LYS A 565 -21.07 5.38 0.96
N THR A 566 -22.36 5.08 1.12
CA THR A 566 -23.13 5.47 2.29
C THR A 566 -23.86 4.28 2.89
N ALA A 567 -23.94 4.25 4.22
CA ALA A 567 -24.73 3.26 4.96
C ALA A 567 -25.37 3.92 6.18
N VAL A 568 -26.50 3.35 6.59
CA VAL A 568 -27.13 3.62 7.87
C VAL A 568 -27.11 2.32 8.66
N ILE A 569 -26.55 2.37 9.86
CA ILE A 569 -26.56 1.25 10.80
C ILE A 569 -27.72 1.47 11.77
N ASP A 570 -28.63 0.49 11.78
CA ASP A 570 -29.74 0.46 12.72
C ASP A 570 -29.31 -0.20 14.03
N VAL A 571 -28.84 0.63 14.96
CA VAL A 571 -28.50 0.19 16.32
C VAL A 571 -29.78 -0.05 17.13
N GLN A 572 -30.89 0.64 16.83
CA GLN A 572 -32.15 0.41 17.51
C GLN A 572 -32.63 -1.03 17.34
N ASP A 573 -32.52 -1.59 16.13
CA ASP A 573 -32.90 -2.98 15.87
C ASP A 573 -32.09 -3.98 16.70
N LEU A 574 -30.77 -3.80 16.81
CA LEU A 574 -29.93 -4.64 17.68
C LEU A 574 -30.38 -4.55 19.15
N PHE A 575 -30.71 -3.37 19.65
CA PHE A 575 -31.24 -3.23 21.01
C PHE A 575 -32.62 -3.86 21.18
N ASN A 576 -33.52 -3.73 20.20
CA ASN A 576 -34.82 -4.39 20.22
C ASN A 576 -34.68 -5.93 20.29
N ASP A 577 -33.74 -6.50 19.54
CA ASP A 577 -33.44 -7.93 19.58
C ASP A 577 -32.92 -8.34 20.96
N MET A 578 -31.96 -7.60 21.53
CA MET A 578 -31.44 -7.85 22.88
C MET A 578 -32.53 -7.71 23.97
N PHE A 579 -33.46 -6.77 23.83
CA PHE A 579 -34.57 -6.61 24.77
C PHE A 579 -35.62 -7.74 24.64
N SER A 580 -35.75 -8.32 23.45
CA SER A 580 -36.75 -9.35 23.16
C SER A 580 -36.27 -10.77 23.50
N ASP A 581 -34.97 -11.04 23.36
CA ASP A 581 -34.33 -12.33 23.65
C ASP A 581 -32.94 -12.14 24.27
N PRO A 582 -32.84 -11.61 25.50
CA PRO A 582 -31.55 -11.25 26.11
C PRO A 582 -30.62 -12.46 26.32
N GLU A 583 -31.18 -13.64 26.63
CA GLU A 583 -30.39 -14.86 26.85
C GLU A 583 -29.63 -15.27 25.57
N ALA A 584 -30.22 -15.10 24.38
CA ALA A 584 -29.56 -15.39 23.11
C ALA A 584 -28.31 -14.53 22.86
N TYR A 585 -28.24 -13.35 23.47
CA TYR A 585 -27.10 -12.44 23.40
C TYR A 585 -26.20 -12.52 24.64
N GLY A 586 -26.53 -13.37 25.61
CA GLY A 586 -25.74 -13.63 26.81
C GLY A 586 -26.08 -12.77 28.03
N PHE A 587 -27.13 -11.94 27.93
CA PHE A 587 -27.62 -11.07 29.00
C PHE A 587 -28.68 -11.76 29.86
N ASP A 588 -28.83 -11.30 31.09
CA ASP A 588 -29.81 -11.82 32.04
C ASP A 588 -31.15 -11.07 31.89
N GLU A 589 -32.27 -11.80 31.79
CA GLU A 589 -33.62 -11.22 31.70
C GLU A 589 -33.94 -10.29 32.88
N ASP A 590 -33.40 -10.57 34.05
CA ASP A 590 -33.64 -9.79 35.28
C ASP A 590 -33.14 -8.34 35.17
N TYR A 591 -32.24 -8.04 34.23
CA TYR A 591 -31.66 -6.70 34.05
C TYR A 591 -32.27 -5.90 32.89
N VAL A 592 -33.24 -6.45 32.18
CA VAL A 592 -33.70 -5.97 30.86
C VAL A 592 -35.04 -5.24 30.94
N ASN A 593 -35.98 -5.73 31.77
CA ASN A 593 -37.28 -5.09 31.96
C ASN A 593 -37.76 -5.20 33.42
N PRO A 594 -37.62 -4.13 34.23
CA PRO A 594 -37.11 -2.81 33.85
C PRO A 594 -35.60 -2.86 33.52
N PRO A 595 -35.10 -1.99 32.63
CA PRO A 595 -33.68 -1.90 32.33
C PRO A 595 -32.92 -1.42 33.57
N THR A 596 -31.83 -2.12 33.91
CA THR A 596 -30.95 -1.77 35.03
C THR A 596 -29.51 -1.60 34.58
N ALA A 597 -28.74 -0.82 35.33
CA ALA A 597 -27.33 -0.56 35.08
C ALA A 597 -26.42 -1.29 36.08
N CYS A 598 -25.24 -1.72 35.63
CA CYS A 598 -24.23 -2.33 36.51
C CYS A 598 -23.60 -1.32 37.48
N LEU A 599 -23.33 -0.10 37.00
CA LEU A 599 -22.76 1.02 37.73
C LEU A 599 -23.88 2.05 37.98
N THR A 600 -24.21 2.26 39.25
CA THR A 600 -25.20 3.25 39.68
C THR A 600 -24.59 4.18 40.72
N GLY A 601 -25.30 5.26 41.03
CA GLY A 601 -24.92 6.32 41.97
C GLY A 601 -23.71 7.14 41.52
N VAL A 602 -23.46 7.21 40.21
CA VAL A 602 -22.36 8.01 39.62
C VAL A 602 -22.85 9.35 39.06
N TYR A 603 -24.14 9.45 38.72
CA TYR A 603 -24.81 10.71 38.47
C TYR A 603 -25.57 11.17 39.73
N THR A 604 -25.52 12.47 40.02
CA THR A 604 -26.24 13.04 41.18
C THR A 604 -27.75 12.90 41.05
N SER A 605 -28.26 12.87 39.81
CA SER A 605 -29.67 12.69 39.47
C SER A 605 -30.25 11.34 39.90
N GLU A 606 -29.41 10.30 40.07
CA GLU A 606 -29.88 8.96 40.44
C GLU A 606 -30.40 8.91 41.88
N GLY A 607 -29.90 9.80 42.75
CA GLY A 607 -30.32 9.84 44.15
C GLY A 607 -29.99 8.58 44.96
N VAL A 608 -29.14 7.70 44.44
CA VAL A 608 -28.71 6.45 45.10
C VAL A 608 -27.21 6.44 45.39
N PRO A 609 -26.74 5.67 46.39
CA PRO A 609 -25.31 5.50 46.65
C PRO A 609 -24.61 4.79 45.47
N ARG A 610 -23.33 5.12 45.27
CA ARG A 610 -22.48 4.44 44.27
C ARG A 610 -22.47 2.92 44.49
N HIS A 611 -22.82 2.15 43.46
CA HIS A 611 -22.76 0.70 43.45
C HIS A 611 -22.20 0.20 42.11
N LEU A 612 -21.41 -0.87 42.15
CA LEU A 612 -20.91 -1.56 40.96
C LEU A 612 -21.25 -3.04 41.11
N CYS A 613 -21.91 -3.61 40.10
CA CYS A 613 -22.30 -5.01 40.04
C CYS A 613 -21.08 -5.95 39.94
N SER A 614 -21.29 -7.25 40.17
CA SER A 614 -20.23 -8.27 40.09
C SER A 614 -20.08 -8.93 38.72
N ASP A 615 -21.08 -8.77 37.87
CA ASP A 615 -21.38 -9.53 36.66
C ASP A 615 -21.72 -8.59 35.49
N PRO A 616 -20.89 -7.59 35.17
CA PRO A 616 -21.19 -6.59 34.15
C PRO A 616 -21.49 -7.20 32.78
N GLU A 617 -20.93 -8.37 32.45
CA GLU A 617 -21.19 -9.08 31.21
C GLU A 617 -22.63 -9.59 31.06
N LYS A 618 -23.41 -9.59 32.14
CA LYS A 618 -24.82 -9.97 32.16
C LYS A 618 -25.78 -8.81 31.96
N HIS A 619 -25.31 -7.57 32.09
CA HIS A 619 -26.10 -6.37 31.86
C HIS A 619 -26.00 -5.89 30.42
N ILE A 620 -27.06 -5.27 29.90
CA ILE A 620 -26.99 -4.48 28.65
C ILE A 620 -26.31 -3.13 28.93
N PHE A 621 -26.65 -2.51 30.06
CA PHE A 621 -26.19 -1.17 30.44
C PHE A 621 -25.08 -1.21 31.49
N PHE A 622 -23.98 -0.53 31.20
CA PHE A 622 -22.90 -0.33 32.15
C PHE A 622 -23.29 0.73 33.19
N ASP A 623 -23.74 1.90 32.77
CA ASP A 623 -24.32 2.94 33.65
C ASP A 623 -25.74 3.28 33.18
N GLU A 624 -26.39 4.30 33.76
CA GLU A 624 -27.78 4.61 33.42
C GLU A 624 -28.06 5.04 31.96
N TYR A 625 -27.02 5.24 31.14
CA TYR A 625 -27.13 5.67 29.74
C TYR A 625 -26.33 4.78 28.79
N HIS A 626 -25.21 4.23 29.22
CA HIS A 626 -24.19 3.68 28.32
C HIS A 626 -24.13 2.16 28.40
N PRO A 627 -23.93 1.48 27.28
CA PRO A 627 -23.89 0.03 27.24
C PRO A 627 -22.56 -0.56 27.73
N VAL A 628 -22.57 -1.84 28.08
CA VAL A 628 -21.35 -2.60 28.41
C VAL A 628 -20.53 -2.91 27.16
N LYS A 629 -19.25 -3.30 27.36
CA LYS A 629 -18.33 -3.64 26.27
C LYS A 629 -18.82 -4.82 25.41
N GLU A 630 -19.60 -5.74 25.99
CA GLU A 630 -20.22 -6.86 25.28
C GLU A 630 -21.18 -6.35 24.20
N VAL A 631 -22.02 -5.37 24.54
CA VAL A 631 -22.90 -4.68 23.59
C VAL A 631 -22.09 -3.86 22.59
N HIS A 632 -21.02 -3.16 22.99
CA HIS A 632 -20.12 -2.50 22.04
C HIS A 632 -19.49 -3.47 21.03
N THR A 633 -19.21 -4.71 21.45
CA THR A 633 -18.70 -5.76 20.57
C THR A 633 -19.76 -6.21 19.56
N LEU A 634 -21.03 -6.26 19.96
CA LEU A 634 -22.15 -6.54 19.04
C LEU A 634 -22.36 -5.39 18.06
N VAL A 635 -22.36 -4.14 18.52
CA VAL A 635 -22.42 -2.95 17.67
C VAL A 635 -21.25 -2.95 16.67
N ALA A 636 -20.04 -3.28 17.11
CA ALA A 636 -18.87 -3.36 16.23
C ALA A 636 -19.08 -4.33 15.06
N LYS A 637 -19.80 -5.44 15.24
CA LYS A 637 -20.12 -6.37 14.15
C LYS A 637 -20.94 -5.70 13.05
N LEU A 638 -21.96 -4.91 13.40
CA LEU A 638 -22.76 -4.16 12.42
C LEU A 638 -21.89 -3.21 11.59
N PHE A 639 -20.96 -2.51 12.23
CA PHE A 639 -20.02 -1.63 11.54
C PHE A 639 -19.04 -2.42 10.66
N VAL A 640 -18.49 -3.53 11.14
CA VAL A 640 -17.62 -4.40 10.34
C VAL A 640 -18.36 -4.89 9.09
N GLU A 641 -19.56 -5.44 9.24
CA GLU A 641 -20.37 -5.95 8.12
C GLU A 641 -20.67 -4.85 7.10
N SER A 642 -21.03 -3.64 7.55
CA SER A 642 -21.26 -2.50 6.67
C SER A 642 -19.99 -2.08 5.91
N ILE A 643 -18.84 -2.04 6.60
CA ILE A 643 -17.55 -1.66 6.01
C ILE A 643 -17.06 -2.72 5.02
N GLU A 644 -17.17 -3.99 5.36
CA GLU A 644 -16.84 -5.09 4.44
C GLU A 644 -17.77 -5.10 3.23
N GLY A 645 -19.05 -4.78 3.41
CA GLY A 645 -20.03 -4.62 2.33
C GLY A 645 -19.69 -3.52 1.33
N PHE A 646 -18.94 -2.49 1.73
CA PHE A 646 -18.40 -1.49 0.81
C PHE A 646 -17.16 -1.96 0.02
N SER A 647 -16.50 -3.03 0.48
CA SER A 647 -15.28 -3.58 -0.12
C SER A 647 -15.55 -4.72 -1.11
N ALA A 648 -16.76 -5.28 -1.07
CA ALA A 648 -17.30 -6.23 -2.05
C ALA A 648 -17.76 -5.50 -3.33
#